data_AF-A0A9D5Z3X7-F1
#
_entry.id   AF-A0A9D5Z3X7-F1
#
_cell.length_a   1.000
_cell.length_b   1.000
_cell.length_c   1.000
_cell.angle_alpha   90.00
_cell.angle_beta   90.00
_cell.angle_gamma   90.00
#
_symmetry.space_group_name_H-M   'P 1'
#
loop_
_entity.id
_entity.type
_entity.pdbx_description
1 polymer ?
#
loop_
_entity_poly.entity_id
_entity_poly.type
_entity_poly.pdbx_seq_one_letter_code
_entity_poly.pdbx_strand_id
1 'polypeptide(L)'
;SQALYPAGHPYSWPVIGWPDDLNRANVDDVKSFFSRWYGPNNATLTIGGDFDESQALQWVNKYFGEIPRGPEVIDAPKKEITLDKTRYISMEDKVHLPLLRIGFPTVYARHEDEAPLDLLANIIGGGKTSILYKNLVKDGYAVQASASHPCSELACQFSVFAVANPAKGGKLADIEEKVQQSITDFEQRGVTDEDLEKVKIQFKSSSIFALQSVSSKVSILASNQTFTGNPDQTEADLARYSNVTKQDVMRVFNKYIKSKPMVAMSIVPEGKKQLIAHADNFIPADVVIPVKKKTMLTATQVQSSFDRNTIPKTGAVPVLKVPNLWRGKLSNGIEVMAAQTIETPTVELVIYLDGGHRIEPVAKSGLASLTAAMMNESTQSHSTEQLTQSLELLGSSVQFGASGYQSYIQVTSLTENLDETMKILEEKLFTPGFIQSDFERLKQQQLQGLEHQKSEPTYLASEGFGQLLYGKDSTLGTGTGGSINSVSTITLDDIKVYYQDFYRAGNAQIVVVSNLSNKDISSKLNILSKWNGEKQSYPELAKLPDLKGGTIYLIDKPGSAQSVIKIGKRALKYDATGKYFHSYLMNYPLGGAFNSLINLNLREDKGYTYGARSGFSGGLEVGSFSASASVRADVTAESISEFITEIKRFRSSGMTNDELAFMKNSILQGQALDYESPYQKAGFMRRIQRYGLDDNFTEQQANIIKNVTTDELNLLAKDQLNIDQMVILIVGDKEKIETKLKTLGYPIEIYKL
;
A
#
# COMPACT_ATOMS: atom_id res chain seq x y z
N SER A 1 -9.70 4.60 21.44
CA SER A 1 -10.50 3.39 21.75
C SER A 1 -11.18 3.52 23.11
N GLN A 2 -10.48 3.54 24.25
CA GLN A 2 -11.09 3.66 25.59
C GLN A 2 -11.94 4.93 25.83
N ALA A 3 -11.61 6.03 25.15
CA ALA A 3 -12.43 7.25 25.21
C ALA A 3 -13.77 7.12 24.49
N LEU A 4 -13.90 6.19 23.54
CA LEU A 4 -15.10 6.01 22.73
C LEU A 4 -15.97 4.86 23.22
N TYR A 5 -15.34 3.74 23.59
CA TYR A 5 -16.02 2.52 24.00
C TYR A 5 -15.98 2.34 25.52
N PRO A 6 -17.10 1.91 26.15
CA PRO A 6 -17.13 1.68 27.59
C PRO A 6 -16.22 0.52 27.98
N ALA A 7 -15.74 0.54 29.23
CA ALA A 7 -14.95 -0.55 29.79
C ALA A 7 -15.70 -1.89 29.65
N GLY A 8 -14.99 -2.93 29.23
CA GLY A 8 -15.55 -4.26 28.98
C GLY A 8 -16.08 -4.48 27.56
N HIS A 9 -16.24 -3.42 26.75
CA HIS A 9 -16.52 -3.58 25.33
C HIS A 9 -15.28 -4.11 24.60
N PRO A 10 -15.38 -5.09 23.68
CA PRO A 10 -14.22 -5.67 22.99
C PRO A 10 -13.33 -4.67 22.26
N TYR A 11 -13.91 -3.57 21.79
CA TYR A 11 -13.18 -2.52 21.09
C TYR A 11 -12.58 -1.45 22.02
N SER A 12 -12.65 -1.62 23.34
CA SER A 12 -12.05 -0.72 24.34
C SER A 12 -10.56 -1.01 24.62
N TRP A 13 -9.98 -2.06 24.03
CA TRP A 13 -8.56 -2.40 24.12
C TRP A 13 -7.97 -2.76 22.74
N PRO A 14 -6.65 -2.66 22.55
CA PRO A 14 -6.03 -2.99 21.27
C PRO A 14 -5.97 -4.49 21.03
N VAL A 15 -6.00 -4.90 19.75
CA VAL A 15 -5.90 -6.32 19.33
C VAL A 15 -4.61 -6.96 19.82
N ILE A 16 -3.50 -6.22 19.84
CA ILE A 16 -2.19 -6.72 20.32
C ILE A 16 -2.13 -6.85 21.85
N GLY A 17 -3.12 -6.33 22.59
CA GLY A 17 -3.12 -6.25 24.04
C GLY A 17 -2.19 -5.16 24.59
N TRP A 18 -2.12 -5.07 25.93
CA TRP A 18 -1.16 -4.21 26.62
C TRP A 18 0.08 -5.01 27.03
N PRO A 19 1.28 -4.39 27.14
CA PRO A 19 2.49 -5.08 27.58
C PRO A 19 2.30 -5.88 28.88
N ASP A 20 1.55 -5.31 29.84
CA ASP A 20 1.26 -6.00 31.11
C ASP A 20 0.35 -7.22 30.94
N ASP A 21 -0.56 -7.23 29.97
CA ASP A 21 -1.36 -8.41 29.65
C ASP A 21 -0.49 -9.52 29.06
N LEU A 22 0.41 -9.16 28.14
CA LEU A 22 1.33 -10.09 27.50
C LEU A 22 2.30 -10.72 28.51
N ASN A 23 2.78 -9.93 29.49
CA ASN A 23 3.64 -10.42 30.58
C ASN A 23 2.91 -11.34 31.56
N ARG A 24 1.58 -11.17 31.73
CA ARG A 24 0.76 -12.00 32.62
C ARG A 24 0.29 -13.29 31.95
N ALA A 25 0.10 -13.29 30.63
CA ALA A 25 -0.40 -14.44 29.90
C ALA A 25 0.55 -15.64 30.01
N ASN A 26 -0.02 -16.83 30.19
CA ASN A 26 0.73 -18.09 30.19
C ASN A 26 0.19 -19.07 29.12
N VAL A 27 0.91 -20.16 28.90
CA VAL A 27 0.54 -21.18 27.89
C VAL A 27 -0.86 -21.77 28.11
N ASP A 28 -1.33 -21.85 29.36
CA ASP A 28 -2.66 -22.39 29.64
C ASP A 28 -3.77 -21.40 29.27
N ASP A 29 -3.50 -20.09 29.28
CA ASP A 29 -4.44 -19.08 28.78
C ASP A 29 -4.61 -19.21 27.26
N VAL A 30 -3.50 -19.43 26.55
CA VAL A 30 -3.51 -19.67 25.10
C VAL A 30 -4.26 -20.97 24.76
N LYS A 31 -3.98 -22.07 25.47
CA LYS A 31 -4.71 -23.34 25.30
C LYS A 31 -6.20 -23.19 25.58
N SER A 32 -6.56 -22.47 26.65
CA SER A 32 -7.96 -22.24 27.01
C SER A 32 -8.68 -21.41 25.95
N PHE A 33 -8.03 -20.37 25.42
CA PHE A 33 -8.55 -19.57 24.31
C PHE A 33 -8.75 -20.44 23.06
N PHE A 34 -7.75 -21.25 22.69
CA PHE A 34 -7.83 -22.19 21.57
C PHE A 34 -9.02 -23.15 21.73
N SER A 35 -9.13 -23.84 22.87
CA SER A 35 -10.23 -24.79 23.14
C SER A 35 -11.61 -24.14 23.18
N ARG A 36 -11.71 -22.84 23.47
CA ARG A 36 -12.98 -22.11 23.50
C ARG A 36 -13.46 -21.70 22.10
N TRP A 37 -12.54 -21.29 21.23
CA TRP A 37 -12.85 -20.55 20.00
C TRP A 37 -12.47 -21.28 18.70
N TYR A 38 -11.51 -22.21 18.72
CA TYR A 38 -10.99 -22.89 17.52
C TYR A 38 -11.72 -24.22 17.27
N GLY A 39 -13.04 -24.14 17.04
CA GLY A 39 -13.89 -25.28 16.66
C GLY A 39 -14.56 -25.06 15.30
N PRO A 40 -14.93 -26.12 14.57
CA PRO A 40 -15.51 -26.01 13.22
C PRO A 40 -16.90 -25.35 13.20
N ASN A 41 -17.61 -25.30 14.33
CA ASN A 41 -18.85 -24.54 14.49
C ASN A 41 -18.64 -23.02 14.64
N ASN A 42 -17.39 -22.55 14.69
CA ASN A 42 -17.00 -21.14 14.79
C ASN A 42 -16.00 -20.76 13.69
N ALA A 43 -16.05 -21.44 12.54
CA ALA A 43 -15.13 -21.24 11.43
C ALA A 43 -15.86 -21.26 10.09
N THR A 44 -15.44 -20.39 9.18
CA THR A 44 -15.88 -20.36 7.78
C THR A 44 -14.69 -20.71 6.89
N LEU A 45 -14.85 -21.70 6.01
CA LEU A 45 -13.88 -22.04 4.97
C LEU A 45 -14.44 -21.64 3.61
N THR A 46 -13.68 -20.88 2.84
CA THR A 46 -14.00 -20.53 1.46
C THR A 46 -12.82 -20.87 0.58
N ILE A 47 -13.09 -21.49 -0.57
CA ILE A 47 -12.11 -21.89 -1.57
C ILE A 47 -12.57 -21.30 -2.90
N GLY A 48 -11.70 -20.57 -3.60
CA GLY A 48 -12.01 -19.98 -4.90
C GLY A 48 -10.82 -20.05 -5.83
N GLY A 49 -11.07 -20.36 -7.10
CA GLY A 49 -10.06 -20.59 -8.12
C GLY A 49 -10.53 -21.62 -9.14
N ASP A 50 -9.58 -22.09 -9.96
CA ASP A 50 -9.81 -23.14 -10.95
C ASP A 50 -9.49 -24.52 -10.33
N PHE A 51 -10.53 -25.22 -9.84
CA PHE A 51 -10.39 -26.53 -9.20
C PHE A 51 -11.61 -27.42 -9.43
N ASP A 52 -11.41 -28.74 -9.27
CA ASP A 52 -12.51 -29.71 -9.24
C ASP A 52 -13.19 -29.69 -7.87
N GLU A 53 -14.47 -29.32 -7.86
CA GLU A 53 -15.26 -29.14 -6.63
C GLU A 53 -15.39 -30.45 -5.84
N SER A 54 -15.64 -31.57 -6.52
CA SER A 54 -15.81 -32.87 -5.88
C SER A 54 -14.54 -33.31 -5.16
N GLN A 55 -13.39 -33.12 -5.79
CA GLN A 55 -12.09 -33.40 -5.22
C GLN A 55 -11.76 -32.47 -4.04
N ALA A 56 -12.08 -31.18 -4.17
CA ALA A 56 -11.89 -30.22 -3.09
C ALA A 56 -12.73 -30.59 -1.86
N LEU A 57 -14.00 -30.95 -2.04
CA LEU A 57 -14.87 -31.41 -0.95
C LEU A 57 -14.34 -32.69 -0.29
N GLN A 58 -13.82 -33.64 -1.06
CA GLN A 58 -13.16 -34.82 -0.51
C GLN A 58 -11.94 -34.46 0.36
N TRP A 59 -11.13 -33.48 -0.08
CA TRP A 59 -10.00 -33.00 0.73
C TRP A 59 -10.46 -32.27 1.98
N VAL A 60 -11.46 -31.39 1.88
CA VAL A 60 -12.04 -30.71 3.04
C VAL A 60 -12.52 -31.73 4.06
N ASN A 61 -13.28 -32.75 3.63
CA ASN A 61 -13.75 -33.81 4.51
C ASN A 61 -12.59 -34.62 5.12
N LYS A 62 -11.59 -34.99 4.31
CA LYS A 62 -10.40 -35.72 4.80
C LYS A 62 -9.65 -34.92 5.87
N TYR A 63 -9.35 -33.65 5.62
CA TYR A 63 -8.46 -32.87 6.50
C TYR A 63 -9.17 -32.24 7.68
N PHE A 64 -10.44 -31.84 7.53
CA PHE A 64 -11.19 -31.10 8.54
C PHE A 64 -12.40 -31.87 9.10
N GLY A 65 -12.92 -32.89 8.41
CA GLY A 65 -14.12 -33.61 8.81
C GLY A 65 -14.00 -34.41 10.12
N GLU A 66 -12.79 -34.79 10.51
CA GLU A 66 -12.52 -35.47 11.79
C GLU A 66 -12.50 -34.52 13.00
N ILE A 67 -12.47 -33.20 12.76
CA ILE A 67 -12.39 -32.22 13.84
C ILE A 67 -13.77 -32.16 14.52
N PRO A 68 -13.84 -32.45 15.83
CA PRO A 68 -15.12 -32.43 16.55
C PRO A 68 -15.65 -31.02 16.67
N ARG A 69 -16.98 -30.88 16.76
CA ARG A 69 -17.64 -29.63 17.12
C ARG A 69 -17.02 -29.05 18.39
N GLY A 70 -16.68 -27.77 18.38
CA GLY A 70 -16.21 -27.06 19.56
C GLY A 70 -17.35 -26.65 20.49
N PRO A 71 -17.04 -25.96 21.59
CA PRO A 71 -18.07 -25.42 22.48
C PRO A 71 -18.99 -24.43 21.74
N GLU A 72 -20.25 -24.33 22.18
CA GLU A 72 -21.21 -23.37 21.60
C GLU A 72 -20.69 -21.94 21.70
N VAL A 73 -20.72 -21.20 20.60
CA VAL A 73 -20.33 -19.79 20.54
C VAL A 73 -21.60 -18.96 20.43
N ILE A 74 -21.71 -17.94 21.28
CA ILE A 74 -22.84 -17.03 21.33
C ILE A 74 -22.32 -15.68 20.91
N ASP A 75 -22.95 -15.08 19.90
CA ASP A 75 -22.59 -13.77 19.41
C ASP A 75 -22.73 -12.71 20.50
N ALA A 76 -21.79 -11.76 20.51
CA ALA A 76 -21.87 -10.64 21.42
C ALA A 76 -23.09 -9.77 21.05
N PRO A 77 -23.82 -9.22 22.05
CA PRO A 77 -24.98 -8.39 21.78
C PRO A 77 -24.54 -7.10 21.07
N LYS A 78 -25.17 -6.82 19.93
CA LYS A 78 -24.99 -5.58 19.17
C LYS A 78 -25.72 -4.44 19.89
N LYS A 79 -25.00 -3.70 20.74
CA LYS A 79 -25.54 -2.58 21.52
C LYS A 79 -24.98 -1.26 20.98
N GLU A 80 -25.88 -0.33 20.70
CA GLU A 80 -25.47 1.04 20.36
C GLU A 80 -24.68 1.67 21.51
N ILE A 81 -23.62 2.39 21.15
CA ILE A 81 -22.74 3.07 22.09
C ILE A 81 -23.08 4.55 22.10
N THR A 82 -23.21 5.14 23.29
CA THR A 82 -23.43 6.56 23.47
C THR A 82 -22.40 7.15 24.41
N LEU A 83 -22.12 8.44 24.27
CA LEU A 83 -21.30 9.20 25.19
C LEU A 83 -22.18 10.13 26.02
N ASP A 84 -21.83 10.27 27.30
CA ASP A 84 -22.49 11.16 28.26
C ASP A 84 -22.18 12.64 27.99
N LYS A 85 -20.97 12.92 27.46
CA LYS A 85 -20.48 14.27 27.13
C LYS A 85 -19.35 14.19 26.11
N THR A 86 -19.03 15.32 25.49
CA THR A 86 -17.83 15.44 24.64
C THR A 86 -16.57 15.23 25.47
N ARG A 87 -15.67 14.38 24.96
CA ARG A 87 -14.41 13.99 25.59
C ARG A 87 -13.24 14.56 24.79
N TYR A 88 -12.39 15.32 25.45
CA TYR A 88 -11.13 15.82 24.93
C TYR A 88 -9.99 15.02 25.54
N ILE A 89 -9.10 14.52 24.67
CA ILE A 89 -7.87 13.83 25.04
C ILE A 89 -6.72 14.34 24.18
N SER A 90 -5.50 14.28 24.70
CA SER A 90 -4.31 14.72 23.99
C SER A 90 -3.15 13.75 24.17
N MET A 91 -2.26 13.71 23.19
CA MET A 91 -0.97 13.07 23.32
C MET A 91 0.12 13.86 22.59
N GLU A 92 1.32 13.82 23.17
CA GLU A 92 2.54 14.23 22.49
C GLU A 92 3.14 13.01 21.79
N ASP A 93 3.58 13.20 20.56
CA ASP A 93 4.19 12.13 19.77
C ASP A 93 5.32 12.72 18.91
N LYS A 94 6.18 11.87 18.36
CA LYS A 94 7.29 12.24 17.46
C LYS A 94 6.77 12.53 16.05
N VAL A 95 5.84 13.47 15.95
CA VAL A 95 5.19 13.89 14.71
C VAL A 95 5.66 15.29 14.29
N HIS A 96 5.67 15.55 12.99
CA HIS A 96 6.02 16.87 12.45
C HIS A 96 4.85 17.85 12.52
N LEU A 97 3.64 17.39 12.19
CA LEU A 97 2.43 18.21 12.10
C LEU A 97 1.40 17.82 13.16
N PRO A 98 0.72 18.80 13.80
CA PRO A 98 -0.43 18.52 14.65
C PRO A 98 -1.58 17.85 13.88
N LEU A 99 -2.24 16.90 14.51
CA LEU A 99 -3.37 16.15 13.96
C LEU A 99 -4.55 16.19 14.94
N LEU A 100 -5.72 16.58 14.45
CA LEU A 100 -6.99 16.43 15.15
C LEU A 100 -7.72 15.20 14.63
N ARG A 101 -8.17 14.32 15.53
CA ARG A 101 -9.08 13.21 15.24
C ARG A 101 -10.36 13.36 16.04
N ILE A 102 -11.50 13.33 15.37
CA ILE A 102 -12.83 13.38 15.98
C ILE A 102 -13.56 12.07 15.68
N GLY A 103 -14.21 11.49 16.68
CA GLY A 103 -15.02 10.27 16.55
C GLY A 103 -16.37 10.40 17.24
N PHE A 104 -17.45 10.07 16.52
CA PHE A 104 -18.80 9.91 17.06
C PHE A 104 -19.14 8.42 17.08
N PRO A 105 -19.61 7.85 18.20
CA PRO A 105 -20.15 6.49 18.16
C PRO A 105 -21.46 6.49 17.38
N THR A 106 -21.67 5.46 16.57
CA THR A 106 -22.85 5.36 15.72
C THR A 106 -23.55 4.02 15.95
N VAL A 107 -23.52 3.14 14.95
CA VAL A 107 -24.26 1.88 14.89
C VAL A 107 -23.27 0.71 14.86
N TYR A 108 -23.62 -0.40 14.23
CA TYR A 108 -22.76 -1.57 14.02
C TYR A 108 -22.87 -2.04 12.57
N ALA A 109 -21.97 -2.92 12.14
CA ALA A 109 -21.96 -3.39 10.75
C ALA A 109 -23.31 -4.00 10.34
N ARG A 110 -23.80 -3.64 9.15
CA ARG A 110 -25.10 -4.02 8.57
C ARG A 110 -26.34 -3.47 9.27
N HIS A 111 -26.22 -2.50 10.16
CA HIS A 111 -27.37 -1.76 10.67
C HIS A 111 -28.08 -0.98 9.53
N GLU A 112 -29.38 -0.70 9.66
CA GLU A 112 -30.15 0.06 8.64
C GLU A 112 -29.58 1.47 8.39
N ASP A 113 -29.00 2.08 9.43
CA ASP A 113 -28.38 3.41 9.37
C ASP A 113 -26.92 3.39 8.89
N GLU A 114 -26.28 2.24 8.70
CA GLU A 114 -24.88 2.17 8.26
C GLU A 114 -24.71 2.83 6.88
N ALA A 115 -25.47 2.39 5.87
CA ALA A 115 -25.32 2.92 4.52
C ALA A 115 -25.60 4.44 4.45
N PRO A 116 -26.67 5.00 5.06
CA PRO A 116 -26.83 6.44 5.16
C PRO A 116 -25.67 7.18 5.85
N LEU A 117 -25.04 6.59 6.87
CA LEU A 117 -23.88 7.16 7.58
C LEU A 117 -22.61 7.13 6.73
N ASP A 118 -22.40 6.06 5.96
CA ASP A 118 -21.31 5.95 5.00
C ASP A 118 -21.45 7.01 3.89
N LEU A 119 -22.67 7.21 3.39
CA LEU A 119 -22.97 8.25 2.42
C LEU A 119 -22.74 9.65 3.01
N LEU A 120 -23.20 9.88 4.25
CA LEU A 120 -22.95 11.14 4.97
C LEU A 120 -21.45 11.43 5.10
N ALA A 121 -20.65 10.43 5.46
CA ALA A 121 -19.20 10.59 5.64
C ALA A 121 -18.52 10.97 4.32
N ASN A 122 -18.90 10.34 3.22
CA ASN A 122 -18.38 10.69 1.90
C ASN A 122 -18.81 12.10 1.46
N ILE A 123 -20.06 12.53 1.71
CA ILE A 123 -20.49 13.88 1.36
C ILE A 123 -19.71 14.95 2.15
N ILE A 124 -19.51 14.72 3.45
CA ILE A 124 -18.84 15.68 4.33
C ILE A 124 -17.33 15.73 4.06
N GLY A 125 -16.68 14.61 3.77
CA GLY A 125 -15.22 14.52 3.72
C GLY A 125 -14.60 13.64 2.64
N GLY A 126 -15.37 13.19 1.65
CA GLY A 126 -14.92 12.39 0.51
C GLY A 126 -14.46 13.24 -0.67
N GLY A 127 -13.17 13.21 -0.96
CA GLY A 127 -12.60 13.83 -2.16
C GLY A 127 -12.53 15.37 -2.12
N LYS A 128 -12.11 15.96 -3.25
CA LYS A 128 -11.88 17.41 -3.42
C LYS A 128 -13.18 18.22 -3.51
N THR A 129 -14.33 17.58 -3.66
CA THR A 129 -15.63 18.27 -3.73
C THR A 129 -16.30 18.41 -2.35
N SER A 130 -15.77 17.75 -1.33
CA SER A 130 -16.36 17.67 0.01
C SER A 130 -16.29 19.00 0.76
N ILE A 131 -17.19 19.16 1.75
CA ILE A 131 -17.27 20.39 2.55
C ILE A 131 -16.00 20.56 3.39
N LEU A 132 -15.49 19.49 4.00
CA LEU A 132 -14.23 19.55 4.76
C LEU A 132 -13.05 19.96 3.87
N TYR A 133 -12.95 19.44 2.64
CA TYR A 133 -11.88 19.86 1.74
C TYR A 133 -11.95 21.35 1.44
N LYS A 134 -13.14 21.86 1.10
CA LYS A 134 -13.36 23.28 0.78
C LYS A 134 -12.99 24.18 1.97
N ASN A 135 -13.47 23.86 3.17
CA ASN A 135 -13.34 24.73 4.34
C ASN A 135 -11.97 24.62 5.05
N LEU A 136 -11.27 23.48 4.93
CA LEU A 136 -10.01 23.24 5.62
C LEU A 136 -8.80 23.22 4.68
N VAL A 137 -8.86 22.44 3.60
CA VAL A 137 -7.69 22.19 2.75
C VAL A 137 -7.50 23.31 1.73
N LYS A 138 -8.57 23.66 1.00
CA LYS A 138 -8.52 24.71 -0.02
C LYS A 138 -8.18 26.08 0.58
N ASP A 139 -8.71 26.40 1.75
CA ASP A 139 -8.43 27.65 2.48
C ASP A 139 -7.09 27.61 3.26
N GLY A 140 -6.40 26.47 3.23
CA GLY A 140 -5.05 26.29 3.75
C GLY A 140 -4.95 26.12 5.27
N TYR A 141 -6.05 25.89 5.99
CA TYR A 141 -6.02 25.57 7.43
C TYR A 141 -5.43 24.19 7.70
N ALA A 142 -5.74 23.22 6.85
CA ALA A 142 -5.23 21.85 6.92
C ALA A 142 -4.47 21.48 5.64
N VAL A 143 -3.45 20.65 5.77
CA VAL A 143 -2.78 20.05 4.60
C VAL A 143 -3.55 18.84 4.07
N GLN A 144 -4.36 18.24 4.95
CA GLN A 144 -5.24 17.11 4.67
C GLN A 144 -6.41 17.13 5.65
N ALA A 145 -7.61 16.87 5.18
CA ALA A 145 -8.78 16.62 6.01
C ALA A 145 -9.72 15.65 5.29
N SER A 146 -10.37 14.75 6.03
CA SER A 146 -11.39 13.86 5.49
C SER A 146 -12.33 13.34 6.58
N ALA A 147 -13.42 12.70 6.14
CA ALA A 147 -14.34 11.96 6.99
C ALA A 147 -14.51 10.53 6.48
N SER A 148 -14.81 9.60 7.38
CA SER A 148 -15.10 8.20 7.07
C SER A 148 -16.01 7.61 8.14
N HIS A 149 -16.66 6.48 7.84
CA HIS A 149 -17.49 5.76 8.80
C HIS A 149 -17.04 4.30 8.90
N PRO A 150 -15.85 4.03 9.50
CA PRO A 150 -15.37 2.67 9.66
C PRO A 150 -16.33 1.86 10.55
N CYS A 151 -16.74 0.70 10.03
CA CYS A 151 -17.62 -0.23 10.71
C CYS A 151 -16.91 -1.52 11.09
N SER A 152 -17.25 -2.04 12.27
CA SER A 152 -16.90 -3.35 12.75
C SER A 152 -18.16 -4.06 13.26
N GLU A 153 -18.07 -5.36 13.48
CA GLU A 153 -19.22 -6.22 13.80
C GLU A 153 -20.12 -5.67 14.91
N LEU A 154 -19.52 -5.14 15.98
CA LEU A 154 -20.24 -4.72 17.19
C LEU A 154 -20.42 -3.20 17.30
N ALA A 155 -19.70 -2.41 16.51
CA ALA A 155 -19.77 -0.96 16.53
C ALA A 155 -19.09 -0.35 15.30
N CYS A 156 -19.60 0.81 14.91
CA CYS A 156 -19.06 1.74 13.93
C CYS A 156 -18.77 3.07 14.62
N GLN A 157 -18.02 3.92 13.93
CA GLN A 157 -17.82 5.30 14.35
C GLN A 157 -17.81 6.21 13.13
N PHE A 158 -18.40 7.39 13.24
CA PHE A 158 -18.18 8.47 12.28
C PHE A 158 -16.89 9.18 12.68
N SER A 159 -15.89 9.13 11.81
CA SER A 159 -14.56 9.67 12.06
C SER A 159 -14.30 10.88 11.16
N VAL A 160 -13.76 11.94 11.73
CA VAL A 160 -13.16 13.07 11.02
C VAL A 160 -11.70 13.18 11.42
N PHE A 161 -10.82 13.49 10.48
CA PHE A 161 -9.46 13.89 10.83
C PHE A 161 -9.01 15.09 10.01
N ALA A 162 -8.10 15.88 10.58
CA ALA A 162 -7.46 17.01 9.90
C ALA A 162 -6.02 17.22 10.41
N VAL A 163 -5.08 17.33 9.47
CA VAL A 163 -3.66 17.61 9.74
C VAL A 163 -3.44 19.11 9.56
N ALA A 164 -3.06 19.80 10.62
CA ALA A 164 -2.96 21.25 10.63
C ALA A 164 -1.82 21.76 9.73
N ASN A 165 -2.05 22.88 9.04
CA ASN A 165 -1.02 23.57 8.27
C ASN A 165 -0.24 24.55 9.15
N PRO A 166 1.08 24.37 9.36
CA PRO A 166 1.89 25.29 10.16
C PRO A 166 1.92 26.72 9.61
N ALA A 167 1.73 26.90 8.30
CA ALA A 167 1.66 28.22 7.66
C ALA A 167 0.47 29.06 8.15
N LYS A 168 -0.53 28.44 8.77
CA LYS A 168 -1.68 29.08 9.42
C LYS A 168 -1.61 29.02 10.96
N GLY A 169 -0.44 28.75 11.53
CA GLY A 169 -0.21 28.71 12.98
C GLY A 169 -0.38 27.34 13.65
N GLY A 170 -0.99 26.37 12.97
CA GLY A 170 -1.01 24.96 13.40
C GLY A 170 -1.81 24.64 14.68
N LYS A 171 -2.63 25.56 15.18
CA LYS A 171 -3.46 25.34 16.38
C LYS A 171 -4.64 24.42 16.05
N LEU A 172 -4.84 23.38 16.84
CA LEU A 172 -5.94 22.43 16.62
C LEU A 172 -7.31 22.98 17.02
N ALA A 173 -7.36 24.03 17.86
CA ALA A 173 -8.61 24.72 18.19
C ALA A 173 -9.25 25.36 16.95
N ASP A 174 -8.44 26.04 16.13
CA ASP A 174 -8.89 26.65 14.87
C ASP A 174 -9.38 25.57 13.88
N ILE A 175 -8.73 24.40 13.89
CA ILE A 175 -9.13 23.24 13.07
C ILE A 175 -10.48 22.69 13.53
N GLU A 176 -10.68 22.50 14.84
CA GLU A 176 -11.95 22.03 15.40
C GLU A 176 -13.09 23.00 15.08
N GLU A 177 -12.86 24.32 15.21
CA GLU A 177 -13.84 25.34 14.83
C GLU A 177 -14.23 25.21 13.35
N LYS A 178 -13.26 25.00 12.45
CA LYS A 178 -13.53 24.78 11.01
C LYS A 178 -14.23 23.46 10.72
N VAL A 179 -13.97 22.40 11.47
CA VAL A 179 -14.75 21.16 11.38
C VAL A 179 -16.20 21.41 11.82
N GLN A 180 -16.40 22.11 12.93
CA GLN A 180 -17.74 22.44 13.43
C GLN A 180 -18.50 23.35 12.46
N GLN A 181 -17.83 24.34 11.87
CA GLN A 181 -18.40 25.17 10.80
C GLN A 181 -18.81 24.31 9.60
N SER A 182 -17.99 23.34 9.20
CA SER A 182 -18.32 22.43 8.09
C SER A 182 -19.55 21.56 8.38
N ILE A 183 -19.74 21.14 9.63
CA ILE A 183 -20.95 20.44 10.09
C ILE A 183 -22.18 21.37 9.99
N THR A 184 -22.03 22.64 10.41
CA THR A 184 -23.10 23.65 10.31
C THR A 184 -23.43 24.01 8.86
N ASP A 185 -22.42 24.14 7.99
CA ASP A 185 -22.61 24.40 6.56
C ASP A 185 -23.33 23.23 5.89
N PHE A 186 -22.99 22.00 6.25
CA PHE A 186 -23.71 20.81 5.79
C PHE A 186 -25.19 20.85 6.24
N GLU A 187 -25.44 21.19 7.50
CA GLU A 187 -26.80 21.30 8.03
C GLU A 187 -27.65 22.30 7.23
N GLN A 188 -27.10 23.47 6.92
CA GLN A 188 -27.80 24.54 6.19
C GLN A 188 -28.02 24.18 4.72
N ARG A 189 -27.01 23.59 4.08
CA ARG A 189 -27.05 23.21 2.66
C ARG A 189 -27.94 21.99 2.40
N GLY A 190 -27.94 21.03 3.34
CA GLY A 190 -28.55 19.71 3.16
C GLY A 190 -27.83 18.85 2.11
N VAL A 191 -28.49 17.76 1.72
CA VAL A 191 -28.02 16.80 0.70
C VAL A 191 -28.62 17.16 -0.66
N THR A 192 -27.79 17.35 -1.67
CA THR A 192 -28.23 17.60 -3.05
C THR A 192 -28.49 16.27 -3.80
N ASP A 193 -29.19 16.31 -4.95
CA ASP A 193 -29.36 15.08 -5.76
C ASP A 193 -28.01 14.58 -6.26
N GLU A 194 -27.17 15.52 -6.64
CA GLU A 194 -25.81 15.27 -7.10
C GLU A 194 -24.92 14.64 -6.03
N ASP A 195 -24.99 15.09 -4.77
CA ASP A 195 -24.29 14.45 -3.65
C ASP A 195 -24.65 12.95 -3.58
N LEU A 196 -25.94 12.65 -3.66
CA LEU A 196 -26.46 11.30 -3.49
C LEU A 196 -26.11 10.42 -4.68
N GLU A 197 -26.27 10.92 -5.90
CA GLU A 197 -25.94 10.23 -7.14
C GLU A 197 -24.46 9.87 -7.18
N LYS A 198 -23.60 10.86 -6.92
CA LYS A 198 -22.15 10.69 -6.90
C LYS A 198 -21.71 9.57 -5.97
N VAL A 199 -22.17 9.62 -4.72
CA VAL A 199 -21.72 8.66 -3.71
C VAL A 199 -22.24 7.25 -4.03
N LYS A 200 -23.48 7.13 -4.52
CA LYS A 200 -24.03 5.84 -4.97
C LYS A 200 -23.23 5.23 -6.12
N ILE A 201 -22.81 6.05 -7.09
CA ILE A 201 -21.98 5.61 -8.21
C ILE A 201 -20.59 5.18 -7.71
N GLN A 202 -19.99 5.91 -6.77
CA GLN A 202 -18.73 5.51 -6.14
C GLN A 202 -18.84 4.15 -5.43
N PHE A 203 -19.91 3.91 -4.68
CA PHE A 203 -20.14 2.61 -4.04
C PHE A 203 -20.37 1.49 -5.06
N LYS A 204 -21.21 1.71 -6.09
CA LYS A 204 -21.44 0.74 -7.17
C LYS A 204 -20.12 0.36 -7.86
N SER A 205 -19.37 1.36 -8.30
CA SER A 205 -18.10 1.15 -9.00
C SER A 205 -17.07 0.44 -8.12
N SER A 206 -16.88 0.88 -6.87
CA SER A 206 -15.96 0.24 -5.92
C SER A 206 -16.30 -1.23 -5.67
N SER A 207 -17.59 -1.57 -5.54
CA SER A 207 -18.03 -2.96 -5.41
C SER A 207 -17.74 -3.80 -6.65
N ILE A 208 -17.91 -3.25 -7.85
CA ILE A 208 -17.56 -3.94 -9.11
C ILE A 208 -16.05 -4.15 -9.21
N PHE A 209 -15.24 -3.13 -8.90
CA PHE A 209 -13.79 -3.24 -8.90
C PHE A 209 -13.27 -4.24 -7.86
N ALA A 210 -13.91 -4.33 -6.69
CA ALA A 210 -13.57 -5.33 -5.69
C ALA A 210 -13.77 -6.77 -6.20
N LEU A 211 -14.65 -7.01 -7.17
CA LEU A 211 -14.86 -8.32 -7.78
C LEU A 211 -13.83 -8.67 -8.87
N GLN A 212 -12.77 -7.89 -9.06
CA GLN A 212 -11.77 -8.17 -10.09
C GLN A 212 -10.71 -9.21 -9.72
N SER A 213 -10.51 -9.50 -8.42
CA SER A 213 -9.55 -10.52 -7.98
C SER A 213 -10.25 -11.72 -7.35
N VAL A 214 -9.63 -12.90 -7.45
CA VAL A 214 -10.16 -14.12 -6.83
C VAL A 214 -10.11 -13.99 -5.32
N SER A 215 -9.00 -13.46 -4.78
CA SER A 215 -8.82 -13.20 -3.35
C SER A 215 -9.93 -12.33 -2.75
N SER A 216 -10.33 -11.26 -3.46
CA SER A 216 -11.42 -10.40 -2.98
C SER A 216 -12.77 -11.11 -3.05
N LYS A 217 -13.07 -11.84 -4.13
CA LYS A 217 -14.32 -12.63 -4.25
C LYS A 217 -14.46 -13.61 -3.09
N VAL A 218 -13.43 -14.40 -2.78
CA VAL A 218 -13.47 -15.36 -1.67
C VAL A 218 -13.56 -14.69 -0.31
N SER A 219 -12.93 -13.53 -0.13
CA SER A 219 -13.02 -12.76 1.12
C SER A 219 -14.43 -12.20 1.34
N ILE A 220 -15.10 -11.74 0.27
CA ILE A 220 -16.49 -11.27 0.31
C ILE A 220 -17.43 -12.43 0.65
N LEU A 221 -17.30 -13.57 -0.02
CA LEU A 221 -18.09 -14.78 0.26
C LEU A 221 -17.92 -15.24 1.72
N ALA A 222 -16.67 -15.29 2.20
CA ALA A 222 -16.35 -15.68 3.58
C ALA A 222 -16.94 -14.71 4.60
N SER A 223 -16.78 -13.40 4.37
CA SER A 223 -17.33 -12.35 5.23
C SER A 223 -18.86 -12.43 5.30
N ASN A 224 -19.51 -12.56 4.13
CA ASN A 224 -20.96 -12.69 4.03
C ASN A 224 -21.46 -13.96 4.76
N GLN A 225 -20.87 -15.11 4.48
CA GLN A 225 -21.21 -16.35 5.19
C GLN A 225 -21.04 -16.22 6.70
N THR A 226 -19.95 -15.58 7.15
CA THR A 226 -19.62 -15.45 8.57
C THR A 226 -20.61 -14.55 9.31
N PHE A 227 -21.00 -13.42 8.71
CA PHE A 227 -21.79 -12.39 9.40
C PHE A 227 -23.28 -12.40 9.09
N THR A 228 -23.73 -13.07 8.02
CA THR A 228 -25.15 -13.15 7.64
C THR A 228 -25.65 -14.57 7.42
N GLY A 229 -24.76 -15.57 7.37
CA GLY A 229 -25.13 -16.93 7.00
C GLY A 229 -25.54 -17.09 5.53
N ASN A 230 -25.36 -16.07 4.70
CA ASN A 230 -25.63 -16.09 3.27
C ASN A 230 -24.40 -15.59 2.51
N PRO A 231 -23.65 -16.43 1.77
CA PRO A 231 -22.47 -15.98 1.04
C PRO A 231 -22.83 -15.04 -0.13
N ASP A 232 -24.04 -15.19 -0.69
CA ASP A 232 -24.54 -14.42 -1.83
C ASP A 232 -25.32 -13.17 -1.39
N GLN A 233 -24.65 -12.32 -0.61
CA GLN A 233 -25.25 -11.10 -0.03
C GLN A 233 -24.94 -9.83 -0.82
N THR A 234 -24.08 -9.91 -1.84
CA THR A 234 -23.50 -8.76 -2.54
C THR A 234 -24.56 -7.86 -3.19
N GLU A 235 -25.56 -8.44 -3.86
CA GLU A 235 -26.63 -7.66 -4.50
C GLU A 235 -27.51 -6.95 -3.47
N ALA A 236 -27.88 -7.64 -2.39
CA ALA A 236 -28.64 -7.05 -1.30
C ALA A 236 -27.85 -5.94 -0.58
N ASP A 237 -26.53 -6.11 -0.41
CA ASP A 237 -25.67 -5.06 0.13
C ASP A 237 -25.61 -3.86 -0.83
N LEU A 238 -25.46 -4.04 -2.14
CA LEU A 238 -25.55 -2.94 -3.11
C LEU A 238 -26.88 -2.19 -3.04
N ALA A 239 -27.99 -2.92 -2.90
CA ALA A 239 -29.32 -2.33 -2.78
C ALA A 239 -29.46 -1.42 -1.55
N ARG A 240 -28.80 -1.75 -0.43
CA ARG A 240 -28.80 -0.91 0.78
C ARG A 240 -28.25 0.48 0.51
N TYR A 241 -27.20 0.61 -0.31
CA TYR A 241 -26.59 1.89 -0.67
C TYR A 241 -27.38 2.59 -1.78
N SER A 242 -27.82 1.87 -2.83
CA SER A 242 -28.56 2.46 -3.94
C SER A 242 -29.92 3.02 -3.52
N ASN A 243 -30.53 2.48 -2.46
CA ASN A 243 -31.85 2.89 -1.98
C ASN A 243 -31.83 4.04 -0.96
N VAL A 244 -30.65 4.46 -0.47
CA VAL A 244 -30.55 5.59 0.48
C VAL A 244 -31.16 6.85 -0.13
N THR A 245 -31.97 7.56 0.63
CA THR A 245 -32.55 8.85 0.23
C THR A 245 -31.85 10.03 0.92
N LYS A 246 -32.06 11.25 0.41
CA LYS A 246 -31.63 12.48 1.10
C LYS A 246 -32.17 12.56 2.53
N GLN A 247 -33.41 12.10 2.74
CA GLN A 247 -34.06 12.11 4.05
C GLN A 247 -33.36 11.16 5.02
N ASP A 248 -32.90 10.00 4.56
CA ASP A 248 -32.14 9.05 5.38
C ASP A 248 -30.82 9.65 5.84
N VAL A 249 -30.07 10.27 4.93
CA VAL A 249 -28.79 10.93 5.24
C VAL A 249 -29.00 12.06 6.25
N MET A 250 -30.00 12.92 6.04
CA MET A 250 -30.32 13.99 7.00
C MET A 250 -30.81 13.44 8.34
N ARG A 251 -31.56 12.34 8.34
CA ARG A 251 -32.03 11.67 9.57
C ARG A 251 -30.84 11.18 10.40
N VAL A 252 -29.89 10.46 9.80
CA VAL A 252 -28.72 9.95 10.52
C VAL A 252 -27.77 11.07 10.95
N PHE A 253 -27.63 12.13 10.15
CA PHE A 253 -26.90 13.34 10.55
C PHE A 253 -27.47 13.93 11.84
N ASN A 254 -28.80 14.11 11.92
CA ASN A 254 -29.46 14.62 13.12
C ASN A 254 -29.40 13.64 14.31
N LYS A 255 -29.45 12.33 14.04
CA LYS A 255 -29.46 11.28 15.08
C LYS A 255 -28.09 11.09 15.73
N TYR A 256 -27.01 11.12 14.95
CA TYR A 256 -25.68 10.70 15.41
C TYR A 256 -24.60 11.78 15.42
N ILE A 257 -24.74 12.86 14.64
CA ILE A 257 -23.68 13.86 14.46
C ILE A 257 -24.07 15.21 15.07
N LYS A 258 -25.20 15.77 14.63
CA LYS A 258 -25.61 17.12 15.01
C LYS A 258 -25.81 17.24 16.53
N SER A 259 -25.01 18.11 17.14
CA SER A 259 -25.04 18.40 18.58
C SER A 259 -24.89 17.13 19.44
N LYS A 260 -24.19 16.11 18.94
CA LYS A 260 -23.91 14.88 19.68
C LYS A 260 -22.54 14.92 20.34
N PRO A 261 -22.44 14.37 21.56
CA PRO A 261 -21.15 14.10 22.19
C PRO A 261 -20.18 13.36 21.27
N MET A 262 -18.92 13.80 21.27
CA MET A 262 -17.84 13.21 20.46
C MET A 262 -16.59 12.95 21.30
N VAL A 263 -15.64 12.20 20.75
CA VAL A 263 -14.27 12.15 21.25
C VAL A 263 -13.40 12.97 20.30
N ALA A 264 -12.74 14.01 20.80
CA ALA A 264 -11.74 14.78 20.08
C ALA A 264 -10.35 14.51 20.66
N MET A 265 -9.46 13.97 19.83
CA MET A 265 -8.09 13.63 20.16
C MET A 265 -7.11 14.58 19.46
N SER A 266 -6.35 15.32 20.25
CA SER A 266 -5.25 16.17 19.78
C SER A 266 -3.94 15.40 19.82
N ILE A 267 -3.27 15.29 18.67
CA ILE A 267 -1.92 14.70 18.57
C ILE A 267 -0.99 15.84 18.18
N VAL A 268 -0.01 16.15 19.01
CA VAL A 268 0.90 17.29 18.80
C VAL A 268 2.36 16.83 18.89
N PRO A 269 3.30 17.56 18.26
CA PRO A 269 4.72 17.29 18.45
C PRO A 269 5.14 17.38 19.93
N GLU A 270 6.15 16.62 20.32
CA GLU A 270 6.75 16.71 21.66
C GLU A 270 7.11 18.16 22.04
N GLY A 271 6.69 18.59 23.23
CA GLY A 271 6.87 19.95 23.74
C GLY A 271 5.90 20.99 23.16
N LYS A 272 4.84 20.58 22.45
CA LYS A 272 3.90 21.48 21.76
C LYS A 272 2.45 21.40 22.27
N LYS A 273 2.23 21.08 23.55
CA LYS A 273 0.88 21.02 24.16
C LYS A 273 0.04 22.31 24.01
N GLN A 274 0.66 23.46 23.79
CA GLN A 274 -0.06 24.70 23.48
C GLN A 274 -0.85 24.66 22.15
N LEU A 275 -0.64 23.64 21.31
CA LEU A 275 -1.34 23.47 20.03
C LEU A 275 -2.61 22.61 20.13
N ILE A 276 -2.89 21.98 21.29
CA ILE A 276 -4.09 21.14 21.47
C ILE A 276 -5.37 21.97 21.28
N ALA A 277 -6.46 21.30 20.90
CA ALA A 277 -7.73 21.97 20.67
C ALA A 277 -8.38 22.43 21.98
N HIS A 278 -8.42 21.55 22.98
CA HIS A 278 -8.92 21.82 24.33
C HIS A 278 -8.12 21.05 25.37
N ALA A 279 -8.25 21.46 26.63
CA ALA A 279 -7.69 20.73 27.77
C ALA A 279 -8.39 19.37 27.93
N ASP A 280 -7.61 18.35 28.28
CA ASP A 280 -8.11 16.99 28.50
C ASP A 280 -9.16 16.97 29.60
N ASN A 281 -10.28 16.30 29.35
CA ASN A 281 -11.41 16.21 30.28
C ASN A 281 -11.87 14.76 30.53
N PHE A 282 -11.15 13.79 29.97
CA PHE A 282 -11.42 12.36 30.08
C PHE A 282 -10.17 11.60 30.48
N ILE A 283 -10.33 10.72 31.46
CA ILE A 283 -9.32 9.76 31.89
C ILE A 283 -9.96 8.38 31.73
N PRO A 284 -9.35 7.44 30.99
CA PRO A 284 -9.83 6.07 30.91
C PRO A 284 -10.00 5.48 32.31
N ALA A 285 -11.10 4.77 32.55
CA ALA A 285 -11.24 4.01 33.79
C ALA A 285 -10.16 2.92 33.87
N ASP A 286 -9.62 2.69 35.07
CA ASP A 286 -8.76 1.55 35.31
C ASP A 286 -9.48 0.26 34.91
N VAL A 287 -8.79 -0.58 34.13
CA VAL A 287 -9.33 -1.87 33.73
C VAL A 287 -9.24 -2.80 34.92
N VAL A 288 -10.30 -2.88 35.72
CA VAL A 288 -10.45 -3.92 36.73
C VAL A 288 -10.79 -5.22 35.99
N ILE A 289 -9.81 -6.08 35.78
CA ILE A 289 -10.04 -7.41 35.21
C ILE A 289 -10.60 -8.29 36.33
N PRO A 290 -11.89 -8.68 36.31
CA PRO A 290 -12.40 -9.64 37.27
C PRO A 290 -11.67 -10.98 37.05
N VAL A 291 -11.04 -11.51 38.10
CA VAL A 291 -10.48 -12.87 38.09
C VAL A 291 -11.64 -13.86 37.96
N LYS A 292 -12.05 -14.19 36.73
CA LYS A 292 -12.97 -15.30 36.52
C LYS A 292 -12.24 -16.60 36.83
N LYS A 293 -12.88 -17.49 37.59
CA LYS A 293 -12.38 -18.85 37.83
C LYS A 293 -12.11 -19.52 36.48
N LYS A 294 -10.88 -20.03 36.34
CA LYS A 294 -10.40 -20.73 35.15
C LYS A 294 -11.14 -22.05 35.01
N THR A 295 -12.04 -22.15 34.03
CA THR A 295 -12.55 -23.46 33.61
C THR A 295 -11.65 -23.93 32.49
N MET A 296 -10.71 -24.83 32.80
CA MET A 296 -9.90 -25.47 31.77
C MET A 296 -10.83 -26.32 30.91
N LEU A 297 -11.14 -25.83 29.72
CA LEU A 297 -11.75 -26.65 28.69
C LEU A 297 -10.68 -27.62 28.20
N THR A 298 -10.90 -28.91 28.37
CA THR A 298 -10.03 -29.93 27.79
C THR A 298 -10.21 -29.92 26.27
N ALA A 299 -9.14 -29.63 25.54
CA ALA A 299 -9.12 -29.83 24.09
C ALA A 299 -9.39 -31.31 23.79
N THR A 300 -10.43 -31.59 23.00
CA THR A 300 -10.67 -32.94 22.49
C THR A 300 -9.50 -33.31 21.58
N GLN A 301 -8.79 -34.38 21.90
CA GLN A 301 -7.75 -34.90 21.01
C GLN A 301 -8.41 -35.48 19.75
N VAL A 302 -8.04 -34.93 18.58
CA VAL A 302 -8.49 -35.45 17.29
C VAL A 302 -7.69 -36.70 16.95
N GLN A 303 -8.34 -37.87 17.01
CA GLN A 303 -7.75 -39.07 16.41
C GLN A 303 -7.89 -38.99 14.90
N SER A 304 -6.75 -38.96 14.22
CA SER A 304 -6.70 -38.75 12.78
C SER A 304 -6.46 -40.06 12.05
N SER A 305 -7.16 -40.28 10.94
CA SER A 305 -6.97 -41.45 10.07
C SER A 305 -5.69 -41.40 9.25
N PHE A 306 -4.92 -40.32 9.33
CA PHE A 306 -3.65 -40.11 8.65
C PHE A 306 -2.68 -39.30 9.53
N ASP A 307 -1.38 -39.37 9.22
CA ASP A 307 -0.36 -38.58 9.90
C ASP A 307 -0.44 -37.11 9.47
N ARG A 308 -0.84 -36.23 10.39
CA ARG A 308 -0.93 -34.79 10.17
C ARG A 308 0.43 -34.08 10.11
N ASN A 309 1.53 -34.76 10.46
CA ASN A 309 2.89 -34.23 10.28
C ASN A 309 3.43 -34.44 8.85
N THR A 310 2.74 -35.25 8.05
CA THR A 310 3.10 -35.46 6.65
C THR A 310 2.44 -34.39 5.78
N ILE A 311 3.25 -33.51 5.19
CA ILE A 311 2.78 -32.47 4.25
C ILE A 311 2.18 -33.15 3.01
N PRO A 312 0.96 -32.76 2.58
CA PRO A 312 0.37 -33.27 1.34
C PRO A 312 1.28 -33.03 0.13
N LYS A 313 1.45 -34.05 -0.72
CA LYS A 313 2.23 -33.90 -1.95
C LYS A 313 1.53 -32.90 -2.88
N THR A 314 2.29 -31.95 -3.40
CA THR A 314 1.81 -30.99 -4.39
C THR A 314 1.55 -31.69 -5.73
N GLY A 315 0.45 -31.33 -6.39
CA GLY A 315 0.17 -31.77 -7.76
C GLY A 315 1.13 -31.18 -8.79
N ALA A 316 0.90 -31.50 -10.07
CA ALA A 316 1.62 -30.85 -11.16
C ALA A 316 1.38 -29.33 -11.12
N VAL A 317 2.44 -28.55 -11.31
CA VAL A 317 2.31 -27.10 -11.39
C VAL A 317 1.52 -26.74 -12.65
N PRO A 318 0.43 -25.96 -12.53
CA PRO A 318 -0.25 -25.43 -13.71
C PRO A 318 0.69 -24.50 -14.47
N VAL A 319 0.84 -24.73 -15.79
CA VAL A 319 1.57 -23.79 -16.65
C VAL A 319 0.62 -22.66 -17.01
N LEU A 320 0.90 -21.45 -16.51
CA LEU A 320 0.14 -20.27 -16.87
C LEU A 320 0.37 -19.96 -18.35
N LYS A 321 -0.70 -20.00 -19.14
CA LYS A 321 -0.68 -19.51 -20.51
C LYS A 321 -0.89 -18.01 -20.51
N VAL A 322 -0.01 -17.28 -21.18
CA VAL A 322 -0.20 -15.85 -21.44
C VAL A 322 -1.49 -15.69 -22.24
N PRO A 323 -2.44 -14.82 -21.82
CA PRO A 323 -3.65 -14.57 -22.60
C PRO A 323 -3.27 -14.08 -23.99
N ASN A 324 -4.13 -14.31 -24.99
CA ASN A 324 -3.89 -13.79 -26.34
C ASN A 324 -3.75 -12.27 -26.31
N LEU A 325 -2.52 -11.77 -26.46
CA LEU A 325 -2.21 -10.35 -26.46
C LEU A 325 -2.42 -9.80 -27.87
N TRP A 326 -3.32 -8.84 -27.99
CA TRP A 326 -3.41 -8.06 -29.21
C TRP A 326 -2.36 -6.96 -29.21
N ARG A 327 -1.69 -6.78 -30.35
CA ARG A 327 -0.74 -5.69 -30.59
C ARG A 327 -1.19 -4.87 -31.78
N GLY A 328 -1.14 -3.56 -31.63
CA GLY A 328 -1.47 -2.62 -32.69
C GLY A 328 -0.68 -1.33 -32.57
N LYS A 329 -0.91 -0.42 -33.51
CA LYS A 329 -0.38 0.94 -33.49
C LYS A 329 -1.49 1.92 -33.81
N LEU A 330 -1.52 3.05 -33.12
CA LEU A 330 -2.32 4.20 -33.53
C LEU A 330 -1.70 4.85 -34.78
N SER A 331 -2.44 5.72 -35.46
CA SER A 331 -1.97 6.34 -36.71
C SER A 331 -0.75 7.25 -36.53
N ASN A 332 -0.52 7.76 -35.31
CA ASN A 332 0.66 8.52 -34.92
C ASN A 332 1.83 7.65 -34.39
N GLY A 333 1.71 6.32 -34.50
CA GLY A 333 2.79 5.38 -34.18
C GLY A 333 2.83 4.87 -32.72
N ILE A 334 1.95 5.37 -31.85
CA ILE A 334 1.87 4.88 -30.46
C ILE A 334 1.53 3.39 -30.45
N GLU A 335 2.37 2.61 -29.76
CA GLU A 335 2.19 1.16 -29.64
C GLU A 335 1.09 0.84 -28.62
N VAL A 336 0.20 -0.08 -28.97
CA VAL A 336 -0.90 -0.53 -28.13
C VAL A 336 -0.79 -2.03 -27.91
N MET A 337 -0.86 -2.47 -26.66
CA MET A 337 -1.06 -3.85 -26.29
C MET A 337 -2.37 -3.99 -25.52
N ALA A 338 -3.26 -4.88 -25.96
CA ALA A 338 -4.56 -5.07 -25.33
C ALA A 338 -4.82 -6.55 -24.97
N ALA A 339 -5.54 -6.77 -23.88
CA ALA A 339 -6.05 -8.08 -23.49
C ALA A 339 -7.53 -7.98 -23.11
N GLN A 340 -8.33 -8.93 -23.59
CA GLN A 340 -9.76 -8.98 -23.27
C GLN A 340 -10.00 -9.81 -22.01
N THR A 341 -10.86 -9.33 -21.10
CA THR A 341 -11.35 -10.04 -19.93
C THR A 341 -12.83 -9.73 -19.68
N ILE A 342 -13.66 -10.75 -19.59
CA ILE A 342 -15.12 -10.61 -19.41
C ILE A 342 -15.57 -10.78 -17.95
N GLU A 343 -14.63 -10.82 -17.00
CA GLU A 343 -14.95 -11.03 -15.58
C GLU A 343 -15.75 -9.89 -14.96
N THR A 344 -15.50 -8.65 -15.40
CA THR A 344 -16.20 -7.45 -14.95
C THR A 344 -16.38 -6.47 -16.10
N PRO A 345 -17.44 -5.63 -16.10
CA PRO A 345 -17.66 -4.60 -17.11
C PRO A 345 -16.79 -3.37 -16.83
N THR A 346 -15.47 -3.55 -16.93
CA THR A 346 -14.49 -2.52 -16.59
C THR A 346 -13.39 -2.39 -17.65
N VAL A 347 -12.74 -1.23 -17.65
CA VAL A 347 -11.57 -0.93 -18.47
C VAL A 347 -10.46 -0.41 -17.56
N GLU A 348 -9.29 -1.04 -17.67
CA GLU A 348 -8.02 -0.56 -17.14
C GLU A 348 -7.13 -0.18 -18.31
N LEU A 349 -6.79 1.10 -18.42
CA LEU A 349 -5.92 1.64 -19.46
C LEU A 349 -4.76 2.35 -18.79
N VAL A 350 -3.53 2.01 -19.21
CA VAL A 350 -2.34 2.69 -18.73
C VAL A 350 -1.51 3.17 -19.91
N ILE A 351 -1.23 4.47 -19.94
CA ILE A 351 -0.31 5.10 -20.88
C ILE A 351 1.02 5.30 -20.16
N TYR A 352 2.09 4.71 -20.66
CA TYR A 352 3.44 4.93 -20.17
C TYR A 352 4.16 5.89 -21.09
N LEU A 353 4.88 6.84 -20.49
CA LEU A 353 5.69 7.83 -21.18
C LEU A 353 7.13 7.63 -20.74
N ASP A 354 8.01 7.22 -21.67
CA ASP A 354 9.45 7.20 -21.43
C ASP A 354 9.92 8.58 -20.94
N GLY A 355 10.64 8.60 -19.82
CA GLY A 355 11.02 9.83 -19.13
C GLY A 355 11.13 9.66 -17.61
N GLY A 356 10.30 10.37 -16.86
CA GLY A 356 10.26 10.31 -15.39
C GLY A 356 11.48 10.94 -14.71
N HIS A 357 11.83 10.43 -13.54
CA HIS A 357 12.95 10.93 -12.72
C HIS A 357 14.32 10.82 -13.44
N ARG A 358 14.47 9.93 -14.42
CA ARG A 358 15.75 9.63 -15.07
C ARG A 358 16.27 10.75 -15.98
N ILE A 359 15.38 11.61 -16.46
CA ILE A 359 15.66 12.62 -17.49
C ILE A 359 15.75 14.04 -16.95
N GLU A 360 15.35 14.26 -15.69
CA GLU A 360 15.41 15.57 -15.07
C GLU A 360 16.83 15.94 -14.62
N PRO A 361 17.18 17.24 -14.58
CA PRO A 361 18.42 17.69 -13.96
C PRO A 361 18.42 17.30 -12.47
N VAL A 362 19.55 16.80 -11.96
CA VAL A 362 19.69 16.42 -10.54
C VAL A 362 19.40 17.58 -9.59
N ALA A 363 19.80 18.81 -9.96
CA ALA A 363 19.48 20.02 -9.19
C ALA A 363 17.96 20.31 -9.10
N LYS A 364 17.16 19.67 -9.97
CA LYS A 364 15.72 19.78 -10.08
C LYS A 364 15.02 18.44 -9.83
N SER A 365 15.69 17.49 -9.16
CA SER A 365 15.08 16.22 -8.77
C SER A 365 13.72 16.46 -8.08
N GLY A 366 12.69 15.72 -8.50
CA GLY A 366 11.30 15.90 -8.11
C GLY A 366 10.43 16.63 -9.14
N LEU A 367 11.00 17.12 -10.24
CA LEU A 367 10.31 17.85 -11.31
C LEU A 367 9.27 16.98 -12.04
N ALA A 368 9.59 15.74 -12.36
CA ALA A 368 8.68 14.79 -12.98
C ALA A 368 7.49 14.48 -12.07
N SER A 369 7.76 14.28 -10.78
CA SER A 369 6.72 14.04 -9.76
C SER A 369 5.80 15.25 -9.61
N LEU A 370 6.37 16.46 -9.52
CA LEU A 370 5.59 17.69 -9.40
C LEU A 370 4.82 18.00 -10.70
N THR A 371 5.39 17.68 -11.87
CA THR A 371 4.68 17.80 -13.16
C THR A 371 3.47 16.88 -13.20
N ALA A 372 3.64 15.61 -12.82
CA ALA A 372 2.52 14.67 -12.73
C ALA A 372 1.45 15.15 -11.73
N ALA A 373 1.86 15.72 -10.59
CA ALA A 373 0.92 16.32 -9.64
C ALA A 373 0.12 17.48 -10.27
N MET A 374 0.79 18.38 -11.01
CA MET A 374 0.13 19.47 -11.74
C MET A 374 -0.85 18.97 -12.82
N MET A 375 -0.53 17.87 -13.51
CA MET A 375 -1.43 17.25 -14.49
C MET A 375 -2.70 16.66 -13.85
N ASN A 376 -2.75 16.49 -12.52
CA ASN A 376 -3.93 16.07 -11.79
C ASN A 376 -4.79 17.24 -11.28
N GLU A 377 -4.41 18.47 -11.58
CA GLU A 377 -5.16 19.66 -11.21
C GLU A 377 -6.01 20.17 -12.38
N SER A 378 -6.33 21.46 -12.36
CA SER A 378 -7.19 22.15 -13.31
C SER A 378 -6.67 22.06 -14.75
N THR A 379 -7.59 22.17 -15.69
CA THR A 379 -7.33 22.36 -17.12
C THR A 379 -7.61 23.83 -17.49
N GLN A 380 -7.42 24.17 -18.76
CA GLN A 380 -7.86 25.48 -19.27
C GLN A 380 -9.38 25.64 -19.31
N SER A 381 -10.14 24.53 -19.29
CA SER A 381 -11.59 24.53 -19.45
C SER A 381 -12.35 24.26 -18.15
N HIS A 382 -11.78 23.47 -17.24
CA HIS A 382 -12.44 23.04 -16.02
C HIS A 382 -11.51 23.16 -14.80
N SER A 383 -12.09 23.55 -13.68
CA SER A 383 -11.44 23.49 -12.38
C SER A 383 -11.16 22.04 -11.95
N THR A 384 -10.21 21.86 -11.03
CA THR A 384 -9.94 20.57 -10.40
C THR A 384 -11.20 19.96 -9.81
N GLU A 385 -12.05 20.76 -9.15
CA GLU A 385 -13.28 20.29 -8.52
C GLU A 385 -14.29 19.80 -9.55
N GLN A 386 -14.46 20.50 -10.68
CA GLN A 386 -15.35 20.06 -11.76
C GLN A 386 -14.88 18.75 -12.39
N LEU A 387 -13.58 18.61 -12.69
CA LEU A 387 -13.03 17.37 -13.25
C LEU A 387 -13.14 16.20 -12.27
N THR A 388 -12.87 16.46 -10.99
CA THR A 388 -13.04 15.47 -9.92
C THR A 388 -14.50 15.01 -9.86
N GLN A 389 -15.43 15.97 -9.78
CA GLN A 389 -16.86 15.70 -9.71
C GLN A 389 -17.36 14.89 -10.91
N SER A 390 -16.96 15.23 -12.13
CA SER A 390 -17.29 14.47 -13.33
C SER A 390 -16.77 13.03 -13.26
N LEU A 391 -15.52 12.81 -12.83
CA LEU A 391 -14.97 11.46 -12.67
C LEU A 391 -15.72 10.66 -11.58
N GLU A 392 -16.09 11.31 -10.48
CA GLU A 392 -16.85 10.68 -9.39
C GLU A 392 -18.25 10.25 -9.86
N LEU A 393 -18.94 11.09 -10.66
CA LEU A 393 -20.23 10.76 -11.29
C LEU A 393 -20.11 9.67 -12.38
N LEU A 394 -18.92 9.45 -12.92
CA LEU A 394 -18.65 8.36 -13.87
C LEU A 394 -18.18 7.08 -13.16
N GLY A 395 -17.95 7.11 -11.84
CA GLY A 395 -17.32 5.99 -11.12
C GLY A 395 -15.96 5.62 -11.70
N SER A 396 -15.23 6.63 -12.18
CA SER A 396 -14.01 6.47 -12.99
C SER A 396 -12.86 7.29 -12.40
N SER A 397 -11.64 7.01 -12.85
CA SER A 397 -10.43 7.71 -12.41
C SER A 397 -9.50 7.97 -13.59
N VAL A 398 -8.86 9.15 -13.59
CA VAL A 398 -7.78 9.53 -14.52
C VAL A 398 -6.66 10.15 -13.70
N GLN A 399 -5.60 9.37 -13.47
CA GLN A 399 -4.51 9.72 -12.58
C GLN A 399 -3.18 9.79 -13.33
N PHE A 400 -2.44 10.88 -13.13
CA PHE A 400 -1.08 11.04 -13.62
C PHE A 400 -0.07 10.72 -12.51
N GLY A 401 1.02 10.05 -12.86
CA GLY A 401 2.12 9.74 -11.94
C GLY A 401 3.47 9.76 -12.62
N ALA A 402 4.53 9.70 -11.81
CA ALA A 402 5.90 9.62 -12.29
C ALA A 402 6.67 8.57 -11.48
N SER A 403 7.64 7.94 -12.15
CA SER A 403 8.52 6.92 -11.61
C SER A 403 9.96 7.14 -12.08
N GLY A 404 10.86 6.22 -11.76
CA GLY A 404 12.28 6.29 -12.14
C GLY A 404 12.52 6.61 -13.62
N TYR A 405 11.91 5.84 -14.53
CA TYR A 405 12.17 5.94 -15.98
C TYR A 405 10.95 6.30 -16.81
N GLN A 406 9.79 6.50 -16.18
CA GLN A 406 8.55 6.74 -16.91
C GLN A 406 7.64 7.69 -16.12
N SER A 407 6.96 8.58 -16.82
CA SER A 407 5.66 9.08 -16.38
C SER A 407 4.57 8.09 -16.79
N TYR A 408 3.43 8.09 -16.11
CA TYR A 408 2.30 7.25 -16.50
C TYR A 408 0.97 7.96 -16.29
N ILE A 409 -0.02 7.51 -17.05
CA ILE A 409 -1.41 7.95 -16.96
C ILE A 409 -2.25 6.70 -16.79
N GLN A 410 -2.91 6.57 -15.66
CA GLN A 410 -3.80 5.45 -15.35
C GLN A 410 -5.25 5.89 -15.49
N VAL A 411 -6.01 5.15 -16.26
CA VAL A 411 -7.44 5.33 -16.47
C VAL A 411 -8.17 4.07 -16.07
N THR A 412 -9.09 4.19 -15.13
CA THR A 412 -9.94 3.09 -14.67
C THR A 412 -11.40 3.54 -14.81
N SER A 413 -12.24 2.74 -15.48
CA SER A 413 -13.61 3.11 -15.80
C SER A 413 -14.54 1.90 -15.82
N LEU A 414 -15.82 2.11 -15.51
CA LEU A 414 -16.88 1.20 -15.96
C LEU A 414 -16.99 1.27 -17.48
N THR A 415 -17.26 0.15 -18.17
CA THR A 415 -17.33 0.11 -19.63
C THR A 415 -18.33 1.12 -20.20
N GLU A 416 -19.48 1.27 -19.53
CA GLU A 416 -20.56 2.19 -19.92
C GLU A 416 -20.13 3.67 -19.92
N ASN A 417 -19.12 4.03 -19.11
CA ASN A 417 -18.68 5.40 -18.89
C ASN A 417 -17.34 5.74 -19.56
N LEU A 418 -16.80 4.82 -20.38
CA LEU A 418 -15.46 4.96 -20.94
C LEU A 418 -15.34 6.19 -21.86
N ASP A 419 -16.34 6.47 -22.70
CA ASP A 419 -16.26 7.60 -23.64
C ASP A 419 -16.11 8.94 -22.93
N GLU A 420 -16.93 9.19 -21.91
CA GLU A 420 -16.85 10.43 -21.14
C GLU A 420 -15.56 10.50 -20.31
N THR A 421 -15.09 9.37 -19.79
CA THR A 421 -13.80 9.29 -19.08
C THR A 421 -12.62 9.61 -20.01
N MET A 422 -12.65 9.12 -21.24
CA MET A 422 -11.61 9.40 -22.24
C MET A 422 -11.59 10.88 -22.66
N LYS A 423 -12.73 11.58 -22.69
CA LYS A 423 -12.76 13.03 -22.90
C LYS A 423 -12.07 13.80 -21.77
N ILE A 424 -12.26 13.38 -20.52
CA ILE A 424 -11.56 13.96 -19.37
C ILE A 424 -10.05 13.71 -19.47
N LEU A 425 -9.64 12.51 -19.87
CA LEU A 425 -8.23 12.22 -20.16
C LEU A 425 -7.68 13.13 -21.26
N GLU A 426 -8.41 13.28 -22.36
CA GLU A 426 -8.04 14.14 -23.48
C GLU A 426 -7.81 15.59 -23.03
N GLU A 427 -8.72 16.13 -22.24
CA GLU A 427 -8.62 17.49 -21.70
C GLU A 427 -7.43 17.64 -20.74
N LYS A 428 -7.29 16.75 -19.75
CA LYS A 428 -6.16 16.78 -18.80
C LYS A 428 -4.82 16.65 -19.52
N LEU A 429 -4.74 15.81 -20.54
CA LEU A 429 -3.50 15.56 -21.28
C LEU A 429 -3.12 16.71 -22.20
N PHE A 430 -4.07 17.31 -22.92
CA PHE A 430 -3.77 18.26 -24.00
C PHE A 430 -3.97 19.73 -23.64
N THR A 431 -4.76 20.04 -22.60
CA THR A 431 -5.02 21.43 -22.17
C THR A 431 -4.88 21.59 -20.65
N PRO A 432 -3.75 21.17 -20.04
CA PRO A 432 -3.53 21.37 -18.61
C PRO A 432 -3.52 22.86 -18.26
N GLY A 433 -4.06 23.19 -17.08
CA GLY A 433 -4.27 24.57 -16.65
C GLY A 433 -2.97 25.26 -16.22
N PHE A 434 -2.07 24.51 -15.56
CA PHE A 434 -0.79 25.00 -15.06
C PHE A 434 -0.88 26.37 -14.37
N ILE A 435 -1.79 26.46 -13.39
CA ILE A 435 -2.07 27.68 -12.63
C ILE A 435 -1.05 27.84 -11.48
N GLN A 436 -0.59 29.07 -11.26
CA GLN A 436 0.43 29.40 -10.24
C GLN A 436 0.02 28.99 -8.81
N SER A 437 -1.25 29.18 -8.43
CA SER A 437 -1.74 28.83 -7.09
C SER A 437 -1.74 27.32 -6.84
N ASP A 438 -2.06 26.50 -7.86
CA ASP A 438 -1.99 25.05 -7.77
C ASP A 438 -0.54 24.59 -7.61
N PHE A 439 0.37 25.20 -8.38
CA PHE A 439 1.80 24.93 -8.28
C PHE A 439 2.36 25.23 -6.90
N GLU A 440 2.07 26.40 -6.33
CA GLU A 440 2.53 26.79 -5.00
C GLU A 440 2.01 25.82 -3.93
N ARG A 441 0.72 25.48 -3.98
CA ARG A 441 0.11 24.51 -3.06
C ARG A 441 0.78 23.14 -3.16
N LEU A 442 0.91 22.59 -4.37
CA LEU A 442 1.49 21.26 -4.58
C LEU A 442 2.98 21.21 -4.21
N LYS A 443 3.74 22.26 -4.54
CA LYS A 443 5.14 22.39 -4.12
C LYS A 443 5.28 22.40 -2.61
N GLN A 444 4.44 23.15 -1.90
CA GLN A 444 4.45 23.17 -0.43
C GLN A 444 4.07 21.81 0.17
N GLN A 445 3.05 21.14 -0.38
CA GLN A 445 2.68 19.78 0.05
C GLN A 445 3.84 18.80 -0.14
N GLN A 446 4.56 18.85 -1.27
CA GLN A 446 5.72 18.00 -1.52
C GLN A 446 6.88 18.32 -0.56
N LEU A 447 7.16 19.60 -0.30
CA LEU A 447 8.20 20.01 0.67
C LEU A 447 7.88 19.53 2.10
N GLN A 448 6.63 19.65 2.54
CA GLN A 448 6.19 19.13 3.84
C GLN A 448 6.28 17.60 3.91
N GLY A 449 5.91 16.91 2.83
CA GLY A 449 6.08 15.46 2.71
C GLY A 449 7.55 15.04 2.82
N LEU A 450 8.46 15.76 2.17
CA LEU A 450 9.91 15.52 2.26
C LEU A 450 10.46 15.81 3.65
N GLU A 451 10.01 16.86 4.31
CA GLU A 451 10.39 17.18 5.69
C GLU A 451 9.96 16.07 6.66
N HIS A 452 8.73 15.56 6.50
CA HIS A 452 8.26 14.41 7.26
C HIS A 452 9.08 13.15 6.95
N GLN A 453 9.35 12.84 5.67
CA GLN A 453 10.15 11.67 5.31
C GLN A 453 11.56 11.72 5.90
N LYS A 454 12.18 12.89 6.04
CA LYS A 454 13.50 13.04 6.70
C LYS A 454 13.50 12.65 8.18
N SER A 455 12.35 12.58 8.85
CA SER A 455 12.31 12.04 10.22
C SER A 455 12.43 10.52 10.26
N GLU A 456 12.10 9.83 9.17
CA GLU A 456 12.00 8.37 9.09
C GLU A 456 13.35 7.70 8.80
N PRO A 457 13.87 6.83 9.71
CA PRO A 457 15.14 6.13 9.50
C PRO A 457 15.20 5.34 8.19
N THR A 458 14.07 4.74 7.77
CA THR A 458 13.97 3.96 6.52
C THR A 458 14.12 4.80 5.26
N TYR A 459 13.66 6.06 5.29
CA TYR A 459 13.84 7.00 4.19
C TYR A 459 15.31 7.42 4.10
N LEU A 460 15.92 7.82 5.22
CA LEU A 460 17.35 8.15 5.29
C LEU A 460 18.24 6.99 4.78
N ALA A 461 17.88 5.75 5.14
CA ALA A 461 18.60 4.56 4.68
C ALA A 461 18.43 4.35 3.17
N SER A 462 17.27 4.69 2.60
CA SER A 462 17.02 4.54 1.17
C SER A 462 17.74 5.60 0.34
N GLU A 463 17.68 6.86 0.76
CA GLU A 463 18.42 7.96 0.13
C GLU A 463 19.94 7.71 0.22
N GLY A 464 20.47 7.42 1.41
CA GLY A 464 21.91 7.20 1.58
C GLY A 464 22.43 6.00 0.81
N PHE A 465 21.65 4.92 0.77
CA PHE A 465 22.05 3.72 0.03
C PHE A 465 22.01 3.98 -1.48
N GLY A 466 21.01 4.72 -1.97
CA GLY A 466 20.95 5.19 -3.35
C GLY A 466 22.17 6.05 -3.72
N GLN A 467 22.50 7.05 -2.90
CA GLN A 467 23.66 7.93 -3.13
C GLN A 467 24.99 7.16 -3.11
N LEU A 468 25.16 6.18 -2.21
CA LEU A 468 26.34 5.31 -2.18
C LEU A 468 26.44 4.45 -3.44
N LEU A 469 25.31 3.88 -3.90
CA LEU A 469 25.30 3.01 -5.07
C LEU A 469 25.43 3.76 -6.39
N TYR A 470 24.89 4.96 -6.52
CA TYR A 470 24.75 5.61 -7.82
C TYR A 470 25.32 7.03 -7.89
N GLY A 471 25.69 7.62 -6.75
CA GLY A 471 26.23 8.96 -6.64
C GLY A 471 25.15 10.02 -6.49
N LYS A 472 25.47 11.10 -5.76
CA LYS A 472 24.57 12.26 -5.56
C LYS A 472 24.33 13.08 -6.82
N ASP A 473 25.24 12.97 -7.80
CA ASP A 473 25.19 13.70 -9.07
C ASP A 473 24.50 12.87 -10.18
N SER A 474 23.78 11.81 -9.78
CA SER A 474 22.99 10.93 -10.66
C SER A 474 21.56 10.85 -10.15
N THR A 475 20.59 10.92 -11.05
CA THR A 475 19.18 10.72 -10.72
C THR A 475 18.90 9.31 -10.21
N LEU A 476 19.76 8.33 -10.48
CA LEU A 476 19.63 7.00 -9.88
C LEU A 476 19.96 6.99 -8.38
N GLY A 477 20.73 7.98 -7.91
CA GLY A 477 21.13 8.13 -6.51
C GLY A 477 20.28 9.09 -5.69
N THR A 478 19.29 9.74 -6.31
CA THR A 478 18.37 10.67 -5.63
C THR A 478 16.95 10.11 -5.58
N GLY A 479 16.17 10.50 -4.56
CA GLY A 479 14.76 10.16 -4.51
C GLY A 479 13.93 10.75 -5.66
N THR A 480 12.95 10.00 -6.15
CA THR A 480 12.03 10.43 -7.23
C THR A 480 11.16 11.63 -6.86
N GLY A 481 10.92 11.82 -5.56
CA GLY A 481 10.24 13.00 -5.00
C GLY A 481 11.18 14.21 -4.85
N GLY A 482 12.47 14.06 -5.16
CA GLY A 482 13.46 15.10 -4.97
C GLY A 482 13.94 15.25 -3.52
N SER A 483 14.60 16.37 -3.27
CA SER A 483 15.02 16.85 -1.96
C SER A 483 14.39 18.21 -1.69
N ILE A 484 14.41 18.64 -0.43
CA ILE A 484 13.96 20.00 -0.06
C ILE A 484 14.68 21.06 -0.90
N ASN A 485 15.98 20.89 -1.11
CA ASN A 485 16.78 21.84 -1.88
C ASN A 485 16.37 21.84 -3.35
N SER A 486 16.29 20.67 -3.99
CA SER A 486 15.96 20.59 -5.42
C SER A 486 14.53 21.09 -5.68
N VAL A 487 13.54 20.61 -4.91
CA VAL A 487 12.14 21.00 -5.05
C VAL A 487 11.94 22.50 -4.81
N SER A 488 12.65 23.08 -3.84
CA SER A 488 12.58 24.53 -3.57
C SER A 488 13.00 25.38 -4.76
N THR A 489 13.87 24.88 -5.63
CA THR A 489 14.30 25.63 -6.84
C THR A 489 13.38 25.46 -8.03
N ILE A 490 12.50 24.45 -8.06
CA ILE A 490 11.60 24.21 -9.19
C ILE A 490 10.64 25.38 -9.36
N THR A 491 10.40 25.78 -10.61
CA THR A 491 9.46 26.83 -11.02
C THR A 491 8.33 26.25 -11.86
N LEU A 492 7.23 26.99 -12.03
CA LEU A 492 6.15 26.59 -12.92
C LEU A 492 6.59 26.50 -14.39
N ASP A 493 7.57 27.30 -14.81
CA ASP A 493 8.10 27.23 -16.18
C ASP A 493 8.91 25.94 -16.40
N ASP A 494 9.64 25.47 -15.38
CA ASP A 494 10.31 24.15 -15.44
C ASP A 494 9.28 23.02 -15.69
N ILE A 495 8.10 23.10 -15.06
CA ILE A 495 7.00 22.14 -15.24
C ILE A 495 6.48 22.16 -16.69
N LYS A 496 6.24 23.36 -17.23
CA LYS A 496 5.75 23.54 -18.60
C LYS A 496 6.75 23.00 -19.62
N VAL A 497 8.04 23.28 -19.43
CA VAL A 497 9.12 22.76 -20.29
C VAL A 497 9.17 21.23 -20.22
N TYR A 498 9.18 20.65 -19.01
CA TYR A 498 9.18 19.20 -18.84
C TYR A 498 7.97 18.55 -19.51
N TYR A 499 6.77 19.13 -19.35
CA TYR A 499 5.57 18.66 -20.05
C TYR A 499 5.75 18.68 -21.58
N GLN A 500 6.20 19.80 -22.15
CA GLN A 500 6.38 19.96 -23.60
C GLN A 500 7.42 19.00 -24.19
N ASP A 501 8.47 18.68 -23.43
CA ASP A 501 9.56 17.83 -23.90
C ASP A 501 9.24 16.34 -23.78
N PHE A 502 8.51 15.93 -22.73
CA PHE A 502 8.38 14.51 -22.40
C PHE A 502 6.97 13.93 -22.51
N TYR A 503 5.91 14.75 -22.48
CA TYR A 503 4.54 14.30 -22.77
C TYR A 503 4.30 14.32 -24.28
N ARG A 504 5.00 13.44 -25.00
CA ARG A 504 4.99 13.33 -26.46
C ARG A 504 4.57 11.95 -26.94
N ALA A 505 3.95 11.88 -28.12
CA ALA A 505 3.48 10.62 -28.70
C ALA A 505 4.61 9.59 -28.90
N GLY A 506 5.79 10.01 -29.34
CA GLY A 506 6.94 9.11 -29.53
C GLY A 506 7.50 8.50 -28.23
N ASN A 507 7.17 9.07 -27.07
CA ASN A 507 7.53 8.49 -25.77
C ASN A 507 6.43 7.54 -25.25
N ALA A 508 5.25 7.51 -25.87
CA ALA A 508 4.07 6.85 -25.35
C ALA A 508 3.96 5.38 -25.76
N GLN A 509 3.54 4.55 -24.82
CA GLN A 509 3.09 3.17 -25.03
C GLN A 509 1.80 2.95 -24.25
N ILE A 510 0.86 2.20 -24.82
CA ILE A 510 -0.47 1.97 -24.22
C ILE A 510 -0.64 0.49 -23.90
N VAL A 511 -1.13 0.22 -22.70
CA VAL A 511 -1.64 -1.08 -22.27
C VAL A 511 -3.13 -0.95 -21.94
N VAL A 512 -3.95 -1.88 -22.42
CA VAL A 512 -5.39 -1.93 -22.10
C VAL A 512 -5.81 -3.32 -21.67
N VAL A 513 -6.53 -3.43 -20.56
CA VAL A 513 -7.24 -4.64 -20.14
C VAL A 513 -8.71 -4.31 -19.98
N SER A 514 -9.58 -4.96 -20.76
CA SER A 514 -11.01 -4.60 -20.78
C SER A 514 -11.91 -5.75 -21.21
N ASN A 515 -13.21 -5.65 -20.96
CA ASN A 515 -14.22 -6.53 -21.55
C ASN A 515 -14.53 -6.25 -23.02
N LEU A 516 -14.08 -5.11 -23.57
CA LEU A 516 -14.33 -4.70 -24.95
C LEU A 516 -13.49 -5.50 -25.95
N SER A 517 -13.96 -5.56 -27.20
CA SER A 517 -13.17 -6.15 -28.29
C SER A 517 -11.99 -5.24 -28.67
N ASN A 518 -10.94 -5.82 -29.27
CA ASN A 518 -9.78 -5.04 -29.75
C ASN A 518 -10.17 -3.94 -30.76
N LYS A 519 -11.20 -4.20 -31.57
CA LYS A 519 -11.73 -3.22 -32.53
C LYS A 519 -12.37 -2.04 -31.80
N ASP A 520 -13.16 -2.31 -30.76
CA ASP A 520 -13.81 -1.27 -29.97
C ASP A 520 -12.76 -0.45 -29.22
N ILE A 521 -11.78 -1.09 -28.57
CA ILE A 521 -10.67 -0.40 -27.91
C ILE A 521 -9.89 0.49 -28.88
N SER A 522 -9.55 -0.01 -30.07
CA SER A 522 -8.86 0.80 -31.09
C SER A 522 -9.66 2.05 -31.47
N SER A 523 -10.99 1.94 -31.56
CA SER A 523 -11.87 3.09 -31.79
C SER A 523 -11.84 4.09 -30.64
N LYS A 524 -11.94 3.61 -29.39
CA LYS A 524 -11.89 4.46 -28.18
C LYS A 524 -10.56 5.18 -28.00
N LEU A 525 -9.45 4.57 -28.40
CA LEU A 525 -8.11 5.16 -28.34
C LEU A 525 -7.84 6.21 -29.41
N ASN A 526 -8.70 6.35 -30.42
CA ASN A 526 -8.44 7.23 -31.57
C ASN A 526 -8.29 8.71 -31.18
N ILE A 527 -8.85 9.14 -30.04
CA ILE A 527 -8.65 10.50 -29.51
C ILE A 527 -7.16 10.80 -29.21
N LEU A 528 -6.32 9.78 -29.01
CA LEU A 528 -4.88 9.92 -28.76
C LEU A 528 -4.07 9.98 -30.06
N SER A 529 -4.68 9.68 -31.22
CA SER A 529 -4.04 9.78 -32.54
C SER A 529 -3.64 11.21 -32.90
N LYS A 530 -4.24 12.23 -32.24
CA LYS A 530 -3.86 13.64 -32.41
C LYS A 530 -2.62 14.05 -31.63
N TRP A 531 -2.11 13.18 -30.75
CA TRP A 531 -0.90 13.44 -29.99
C TRP A 531 0.31 13.45 -30.92
N ASN A 532 1.15 14.48 -30.82
CA ASN A 532 2.32 14.65 -31.66
C ASN A 532 3.62 14.60 -30.84
N GLY A 533 4.75 14.65 -31.54
CA GLY A 533 6.08 14.76 -30.96
C GLY A 533 6.87 13.45 -31.07
N GLU A 534 8.15 13.57 -31.45
CA GLU A 534 9.06 12.44 -31.60
C GLU A 534 9.58 11.95 -30.25
N LYS A 535 10.12 10.73 -30.25
CA LYS A 535 10.74 10.12 -29.07
C LYS A 535 11.98 10.90 -28.66
N GLN A 536 12.10 11.22 -27.37
CA GLN A 536 13.32 11.83 -26.82
C GLN A 536 14.25 10.76 -26.25
N SER A 537 15.56 10.92 -26.49
CA SER A 537 16.58 10.02 -25.94
C SER A 537 16.88 10.37 -24.48
N TYR A 538 17.20 9.35 -23.67
CA TYR A 538 17.70 9.55 -22.32
C TYR A 538 19.08 10.25 -22.37
N PRO A 539 19.36 11.18 -21.44
CA PRO A 539 20.70 11.70 -21.29
C PRO A 539 21.64 10.58 -20.82
N GLU A 540 22.91 10.65 -21.22
CA GLU A 540 23.93 9.70 -20.79
C GLU A 540 23.97 9.61 -19.26
N LEU A 541 24.14 8.39 -18.75
CA LEU A 541 24.20 8.17 -17.31
C LEU A 541 25.48 8.81 -16.75
N ALA A 542 25.34 9.59 -15.67
CA ALA A 542 26.49 10.14 -14.96
C ALA A 542 27.43 9.01 -14.51
N LYS A 543 28.73 9.31 -14.43
CA LYS A 543 29.72 8.35 -13.93
C LYS A 543 29.37 7.92 -12.51
N LEU A 544 29.13 6.61 -12.34
CA LEU A 544 28.79 6.03 -11.04
C LEU A 544 30.03 6.02 -10.12
N PRO A 545 29.84 6.21 -8.80
CA PRO A 545 30.95 6.25 -7.84
C PRO A 545 31.58 4.88 -7.64
N ASP A 546 32.86 4.84 -7.27
CA ASP A 546 33.51 3.59 -6.85
C ASP A 546 32.93 3.14 -5.50
N LEU A 547 32.56 1.86 -5.39
CA LEU A 547 32.05 1.31 -4.13
C LEU A 547 33.21 0.95 -3.22
N LYS A 548 33.25 1.54 -2.02
CA LYS A 548 34.12 1.04 -0.94
C LYS A 548 33.47 -0.17 -0.29
N GLY A 549 33.57 -1.32 -0.94
CA GLY A 549 33.11 -2.59 -0.39
C GLY A 549 33.77 -2.89 0.96
N GLY A 550 33.05 -3.56 1.86
CA GLY A 550 33.54 -3.82 3.21
C GLY A 550 33.71 -2.56 4.05
N THR A 551 32.87 -1.55 3.85
CA THR A 551 32.85 -0.32 4.69
C THR A 551 31.46 -0.13 5.29
N ILE A 552 31.43 0.20 6.59
CA ILE A 552 30.22 0.61 7.29
C ILE A 552 30.05 2.12 7.14
N TYR A 553 28.93 2.54 6.59
CA TYR A 553 28.49 3.92 6.56
C TYR A 553 27.42 4.12 7.63
N LEU A 554 27.64 5.06 8.54
CA LEU A 554 26.71 5.35 9.63
C LEU A 554 26.10 6.74 9.46
N ILE A 555 24.79 6.80 9.29
CA ILE A 555 23.99 8.03 9.38
C ILE A 555 23.44 8.10 10.81
N ASP A 556 23.84 9.15 11.53
CA ASP A 556 23.40 9.35 12.90
C ASP A 556 21.95 9.81 12.98
N LYS A 557 21.14 9.11 13.76
CA LYS A 557 19.75 9.43 14.08
C LYS A 557 19.57 9.32 15.61
N PRO A 558 19.88 10.39 16.36
CA PRO A 558 19.80 10.39 17.82
C PRO A 558 18.40 10.01 18.33
N GLY A 559 18.34 9.19 19.37
CA GLY A 559 17.08 8.76 19.98
C GLY A 559 16.30 7.72 19.18
N SER A 560 16.85 7.17 18.08
CA SER A 560 16.22 6.07 17.36
C SER A 560 16.15 4.80 18.21
N ALA A 561 14.96 4.22 18.32
CA ALA A 561 14.75 2.94 19.01
C ALA A 561 15.19 1.72 18.17
N GLN A 562 15.30 1.92 16.85
CA GLN A 562 15.67 0.89 15.88
C GLN A 562 16.83 1.37 15.01
N SER A 563 17.61 0.41 14.51
CA SER A 563 18.61 0.63 13.46
C SER A 563 18.09 0.05 12.15
N VAL A 564 18.17 0.84 11.07
CA VAL A 564 17.87 0.37 9.71
C VAL A 564 19.18 -0.02 9.04
N ILE A 565 19.29 -1.28 8.66
CA ILE A 565 20.48 -1.86 8.04
C ILE A 565 20.19 -2.10 6.55
N LYS A 566 21.11 -1.67 5.68
CA LYS A 566 21.14 -2.02 4.26
C LYS A 566 22.55 -2.46 3.87
N ILE A 567 22.67 -3.65 3.29
CA ILE A 567 23.94 -4.23 2.84
C ILE A 567 23.78 -4.55 1.36
N GLY A 568 24.69 -4.07 0.51
CA GLY A 568 24.61 -4.47 -0.90
C GLY A 568 25.52 -3.72 -1.86
N LYS A 569 25.25 -3.92 -3.14
CA LYS A 569 26.06 -3.41 -4.26
C LYS A 569 25.23 -3.21 -5.51
N ARG A 570 25.81 -2.51 -6.50
CA ARG A 570 25.27 -2.51 -7.88
C ARG A 570 25.31 -3.93 -8.46
N ALA A 571 24.29 -4.29 -9.23
CA ALA A 571 24.10 -5.63 -9.78
C ALA A 571 23.56 -5.59 -11.22
N LEU A 572 23.00 -6.72 -11.65
CA LEU A 572 22.62 -7.03 -13.03
C LEU A 572 21.42 -6.18 -13.49
N LYS A 573 21.45 -5.75 -14.77
CA LYS A 573 20.27 -5.22 -15.45
C LYS A 573 19.17 -6.28 -15.49
N TYR A 574 17.93 -5.84 -15.65
CA TYR A 574 16.82 -6.78 -15.83
C TYR A 574 17.02 -7.59 -17.12
N ASP A 575 16.89 -8.92 -17.00
CA ASP A 575 16.67 -9.84 -18.11
C ASP A 575 15.58 -10.85 -17.67
N ALA A 576 14.73 -11.29 -18.60
CA ALA A 576 13.63 -12.18 -18.22
C ALA A 576 14.09 -13.63 -18.02
N THR A 577 15.16 -14.06 -18.68
CA THR A 577 15.56 -15.48 -18.75
C THR A 577 17.06 -15.71 -18.57
N GLY A 578 17.82 -14.64 -18.36
CA GLY A 578 19.28 -14.66 -18.27
C GLY A 578 19.77 -14.62 -16.82
N LYS A 579 20.93 -14.00 -16.63
CA LYS A 579 21.68 -14.04 -15.37
C LYS A 579 20.93 -13.32 -14.24
N TYR A 580 20.17 -12.27 -14.54
CA TYR A 580 19.34 -11.61 -13.53
C TYR A 580 18.27 -12.54 -13.00
N PHE A 581 17.51 -13.19 -13.89
CA PHE A 581 16.47 -14.13 -13.47
C PHE A 581 17.04 -15.29 -12.65
N HIS A 582 18.18 -15.86 -13.05
CA HIS A 582 18.83 -16.91 -12.27
C HIS A 582 19.35 -16.40 -10.91
N SER A 583 19.80 -15.16 -10.82
CA SER A 583 20.22 -14.55 -9.53
C SER A 583 19.03 -14.33 -8.60
N TYR A 584 17.86 -14.01 -9.15
CA TYR A 584 16.59 -13.99 -8.40
C TYR A 584 16.26 -15.38 -7.85
N LEU A 585 16.33 -16.45 -8.66
CA LEU A 585 16.11 -17.83 -8.21
C LEU A 585 17.12 -18.24 -7.12
N MET A 586 18.39 -17.91 -7.30
CA MET A 586 19.46 -18.18 -6.33
C MET A 586 19.19 -17.52 -4.97
N ASN A 587 18.75 -16.26 -4.97
CA ASN A 587 18.51 -15.50 -3.75
C ASN A 587 17.19 -15.88 -3.05
N TYR A 588 16.25 -16.53 -3.74
CA TYR A 588 14.93 -16.84 -3.18
C TYR A 588 14.99 -17.54 -1.81
N PRO A 589 15.72 -18.66 -1.62
CA PRO A 589 15.88 -19.28 -0.30
C PRO A 589 16.75 -18.47 0.68
N LEU A 590 17.65 -17.61 0.20
CA LEU A 590 18.51 -16.78 1.06
C LEU A 590 17.71 -15.68 1.78
N GLY A 591 16.89 -14.93 1.04
CA GLY A 591 16.17 -13.78 1.59
C GLY A 591 14.92 -13.35 0.82
N GLY A 592 14.49 -14.10 -0.19
CA GLY A 592 13.36 -13.75 -1.06
C GLY A 592 11.99 -14.28 -0.60
N ALA A 593 11.96 -15.17 0.38
CA ALA A 593 10.73 -15.77 0.93
C ALA A 593 10.57 -15.46 2.43
N PHE A 594 9.34 -15.59 2.96
CA PHE A 594 9.10 -15.41 4.40
C PHE A 594 9.88 -16.39 5.27
N ASN A 595 10.00 -17.64 4.85
CA ASN A 595 10.81 -18.69 5.47
C ASN A 595 12.23 -18.79 4.89
N SER A 596 12.77 -17.69 4.35
CA SER A 596 14.14 -17.63 3.88
C SER A 596 15.15 -17.66 5.04
N LEU A 597 16.38 -18.07 4.75
CA LEU A 597 17.46 -18.25 5.74
C LEU A 597 17.71 -17.01 6.59
N ILE A 598 17.85 -15.85 5.95
CA ILE A 598 18.08 -14.58 6.63
C ILE A 598 16.90 -14.22 7.54
N ASN A 599 15.66 -14.43 7.08
CA ASN A 599 14.49 -14.09 7.89
C ASN A 599 14.34 -15.08 9.06
N LEU A 600 14.51 -16.38 8.84
CA LEU A 600 14.46 -17.39 9.89
C LEU A 600 15.51 -17.14 10.98
N ASN A 601 16.74 -16.79 10.60
CA ASN A 601 17.78 -16.43 11.56
C ASN A 601 17.41 -15.16 12.34
N LEU A 602 17.27 -14.00 11.68
CA LEU A 602 17.10 -12.74 12.41
C LEU A 602 15.72 -12.58 13.09
N ARG A 603 14.64 -13.13 12.51
CA ARG A 603 13.27 -12.99 13.03
C ARG A 603 12.88 -14.14 13.95
N GLU A 604 12.97 -15.39 13.50
CA GLU A 604 12.45 -16.54 14.28
C GLU A 604 13.42 -16.98 15.38
N ASP A 605 14.70 -17.18 15.05
CA ASP A 605 15.69 -17.69 16.01
C ASP A 605 16.14 -16.59 16.98
N LYS A 606 16.57 -15.44 16.46
CA LYS A 606 17.13 -14.36 17.28
C LYS A 606 16.09 -13.39 17.83
N GLY A 607 14.93 -13.26 17.16
CA GLY A 607 13.92 -12.27 17.52
C GLY A 607 14.43 -10.82 17.43
N TYR A 608 15.40 -10.50 16.57
CA TYR A 608 16.02 -9.18 16.45
C TYR A 608 15.18 -8.18 15.64
N THR A 609 14.32 -8.69 14.75
CA THR A 609 13.52 -7.90 13.81
C THR A 609 12.13 -8.50 13.62
N TYR A 610 11.20 -7.70 13.11
CA TYR A 610 9.94 -8.18 12.56
C TYR A 610 10.08 -8.79 11.17
N GLY A 611 11.18 -8.51 10.46
CA GLY A 611 11.46 -9.10 9.17
C GLY A 611 12.81 -8.68 8.59
N ALA A 612 13.53 -9.64 8.02
CA ALA A 612 14.75 -9.45 7.25
C ALA A 612 14.59 -10.06 5.85
N ARG A 613 15.21 -9.46 4.84
CA ARG A 613 15.09 -9.89 3.44
C ARG A 613 16.35 -9.56 2.65
N SER A 614 16.54 -10.26 1.54
CA SER A 614 17.51 -9.91 0.51
C SER A 614 16.93 -10.10 -0.90
N GLY A 615 17.45 -9.38 -1.88
CA GLY A 615 16.90 -9.40 -3.23
C GLY A 615 17.78 -8.75 -4.28
N PHE A 616 17.64 -9.23 -5.51
CA PHE A 616 18.11 -8.54 -6.71
C PHE A 616 16.97 -7.69 -7.27
N SER A 617 17.30 -6.46 -7.68
CA SER A 617 16.42 -5.57 -8.42
C SER A 617 17.07 -5.21 -9.75
N GLY A 618 16.41 -5.56 -10.86
CA GLY A 618 16.90 -5.33 -12.21
C GLY A 618 16.33 -4.03 -12.77
N GLY A 619 17.21 -3.08 -13.09
CA GLY A 619 16.85 -1.86 -13.81
C GLY A 619 17.15 -1.95 -15.32
N LEU A 620 16.75 -0.91 -16.06
CA LEU A 620 17.06 -0.79 -17.50
C LEU A 620 18.57 -0.63 -17.75
N GLU A 621 19.22 0.27 -17.00
CA GLU A 621 20.64 0.58 -17.18
C GLU A 621 21.55 -0.06 -16.14
N VAL A 622 21.05 -0.33 -14.94
CA VAL A 622 21.81 -0.95 -13.83
C VAL A 622 20.84 -1.52 -12.80
N GLY A 623 21.21 -2.62 -12.13
CA GLY A 623 20.46 -3.17 -11.01
C GLY A 623 21.16 -3.00 -9.67
N SER A 624 20.60 -3.61 -8.63
CA SER A 624 21.22 -3.72 -7.31
C SER A 624 20.92 -5.06 -6.66
N PHE A 625 21.80 -5.45 -5.75
CA PHE A 625 21.53 -6.44 -4.72
C PHE A 625 21.45 -5.71 -3.39
N SER A 626 20.47 -6.07 -2.54
CA SER A 626 20.43 -5.58 -1.18
C SER A 626 19.91 -6.64 -0.21
N ALA A 627 20.48 -6.68 0.99
CA ALA A 627 19.95 -7.32 2.19
C ALA A 627 19.61 -6.23 3.21
N SER A 628 18.47 -6.36 3.90
CA SER A 628 17.99 -5.29 4.80
C SER A 628 17.08 -5.81 5.90
N ALA A 629 17.10 -5.09 7.03
CA ALA A 629 16.17 -5.24 8.14
C ALA A 629 16.10 -3.93 8.94
N SER A 630 14.99 -3.74 9.66
CA SER A 630 14.91 -2.81 10.79
C SER A 630 15.01 -3.62 12.07
N VAL A 631 16.04 -3.40 12.87
CA VAL A 631 16.36 -4.17 14.07
C VAL A 631 16.29 -3.28 15.30
N ARG A 632 16.11 -3.86 16.50
CA ARG A 632 16.27 -3.07 17.73
C ARG A 632 17.69 -2.50 17.81
N ALA A 633 17.84 -1.29 18.36
CA ALA A 633 19.12 -0.60 18.40
C ALA A 633 20.21 -1.40 19.18
N ASP A 634 19.83 -2.12 20.23
CA ASP A 634 20.74 -2.88 21.11
C ASP A 634 21.41 -4.09 20.44
N VAL A 635 20.83 -4.61 19.35
CA VAL A 635 21.32 -5.77 18.60
C VAL A 635 21.83 -5.42 17.20
N THR A 636 22.21 -4.15 16.97
CA THR A 636 22.61 -3.67 15.62
C THR A 636 23.86 -4.39 15.10
N ALA A 637 24.91 -4.48 15.91
CA ALA A 637 26.17 -5.11 15.49
C ALA A 637 26.00 -6.61 15.30
N GLU A 638 25.27 -7.24 16.23
CA GLU A 638 24.90 -8.66 16.22
C GLU A 638 24.11 -9.00 14.95
N SER A 639 23.13 -8.15 14.58
CA SER A 639 22.36 -8.34 13.34
C SER A 639 23.20 -8.25 12.08
N ILE A 640 24.19 -7.36 12.04
CA ILE A 640 25.14 -7.26 10.92
C ILE A 640 26.01 -8.51 10.84
N SER A 641 26.49 -9.01 11.98
CA SER A 641 27.20 -10.30 12.04
C SER A 641 26.37 -11.46 11.50
N GLU A 642 25.08 -11.53 11.85
CA GLU A 642 24.18 -12.57 11.32
C GLU A 642 23.98 -12.44 9.81
N PHE A 643 23.74 -11.22 9.29
CA PHE A 643 23.67 -11.00 7.84
C PHE A 643 24.95 -11.46 7.12
N ILE A 644 26.12 -11.06 7.63
CA ILE A 644 27.42 -11.43 7.04
C ILE A 644 27.62 -12.93 7.09
N THR A 645 27.24 -13.57 8.20
CA THR A 645 27.36 -15.02 8.40
C THR A 645 26.49 -15.76 7.39
N GLU A 646 25.21 -15.42 7.28
CA GLU A 646 24.31 -16.07 6.31
C GLU A 646 24.78 -15.85 4.86
N ILE A 647 25.16 -14.63 4.49
CA ILE A 647 25.63 -14.33 3.13
C ILE A 647 26.92 -15.09 2.82
N LYS A 648 27.89 -15.12 3.75
CA LYS A 648 29.15 -15.86 3.57
C LYS A 648 28.90 -17.37 3.49
N ARG A 649 28.07 -17.93 4.38
CA ARG A 649 27.70 -19.35 4.40
C ARG A 649 27.00 -19.74 3.09
N PHE A 650 26.02 -18.95 2.65
CA PHE A 650 25.31 -19.22 1.41
C PHE A 650 26.23 -19.08 0.19
N ARG A 651 27.15 -18.13 0.18
CA ARG A 651 28.19 -18.01 -0.85
C ARG A 651 29.13 -19.22 -0.90
N SER A 652 29.56 -19.74 0.26
CA SER A 652 30.55 -20.82 0.33
C SER A 652 29.94 -22.19 0.07
N SER A 653 28.82 -22.47 0.72
CA SER A 653 28.18 -23.79 0.76
C SER A 653 27.05 -23.92 -0.25
N GLY A 654 26.52 -22.81 -0.74
CA GLY A 654 25.39 -22.81 -1.66
C GLY A 654 24.07 -23.19 -1.00
N MET A 655 23.03 -23.32 -1.83
CA MET A 655 21.74 -23.85 -1.44
C MET A 655 21.73 -25.38 -1.40
N THR A 656 20.86 -25.93 -0.56
CA THR A 656 20.58 -27.36 -0.47
C THR A 656 19.55 -27.82 -1.52
N ASN A 657 19.41 -29.14 -1.72
CA ASN A 657 18.35 -29.68 -2.59
C ASN A 657 16.94 -29.39 -2.05
N ASP A 658 16.77 -29.33 -0.73
CA ASP A 658 15.49 -28.99 -0.11
C ASP A 658 15.14 -27.52 -0.34
N GLU A 659 16.13 -26.63 -0.22
CA GLU A 659 15.98 -25.19 -0.54
C GLU A 659 15.69 -24.99 -2.03
N LEU A 660 16.31 -25.77 -2.92
CA LEU A 660 15.99 -25.77 -4.36
C LEU A 660 14.55 -26.23 -4.60
N ALA A 661 14.13 -27.34 -4.00
CA ALA A 661 12.78 -27.87 -4.14
C ALA A 661 11.74 -26.88 -3.61
N PHE A 662 12.01 -26.27 -2.45
CA PHE A 662 11.19 -25.21 -1.87
C PHE A 662 11.08 -24.01 -2.81
N MET A 663 12.19 -23.52 -3.37
CA MET A 663 12.21 -22.42 -4.34
C MET A 663 11.37 -22.75 -5.58
N LYS A 664 11.59 -23.92 -6.20
CA LYS A 664 10.86 -24.34 -7.41
C LYS A 664 9.36 -24.39 -7.14
N ASN A 665 8.94 -25.04 -6.05
CA ASN A 665 7.54 -25.18 -5.70
C ASN A 665 6.90 -23.81 -5.42
N SER A 666 7.57 -22.97 -4.62
CA SER A 666 7.01 -21.68 -4.21
C SER A 666 6.83 -20.73 -5.38
N ILE A 667 7.84 -20.58 -6.23
CA ILE A 667 7.79 -19.65 -7.36
C ILE A 667 6.78 -20.14 -8.39
N LEU A 668 6.82 -21.43 -8.75
CA LEU A 668 5.93 -21.99 -9.76
C LEU A 668 4.46 -21.97 -9.32
N GLN A 669 4.17 -22.17 -8.03
CA GLN A 669 2.79 -22.10 -7.52
C GLN A 669 2.31 -20.65 -7.34
N GLY A 670 3.21 -19.72 -6.99
CA GLY A 670 2.86 -18.31 -6.78
C GLY A 670 2.56 -17.53 -8.06
N GLN A 671 3.14 -17.93 -9.20
CA GLN A 671 3.03 -17.20 -10.48
C GLN A 671 1.60 -16.95 -10.97
N ALA A 672 0.64 -17.80 -10.58
CA ALA A 672 -0.76 -17.62 -10.98
C ALA A 672 -1.40 -16.38 -10.33
N LEU A 673 -0.94 -15.97 -9.15
CA LEU A 673 -1.49 -14.83 -8.39
C LEU A 673 -1.05 -13.47 -8.96
N ASP A 674 -0.01 -13.45 -9.79
CA ASP A 674 0.61 -12.22 -10.29
C ASP A 674 -0.26 -11.48 -11.32
N TYR A 675 -1.35 -12.09 -11.82
CA TYR A 675 -2.16 -11.60 -12.95
C TYR A 675 -3.68 -11.77 -12.77
N GLU A 676 -4.19 -11.73 -11.54
CA GLU A 676 -5.64 -11.92 -11.30
C GLU A 676 -6.47 -10.73 -11.81
N SER A 677 -6.15 -9.52 -11.32
CA SER A 677 -6.90 -8.30 -11.64
C SER A 677 -6.48 -7.65 -12.97
N PRO A 678 -7.34 -6.83 -13.61
CA PRO A 678 -6.97 -6.02 -14.77
C PRO A 678 -5.71 -5.17 -14.57
N TYR A 679 -5.54 -4.55 -13.39
CA TYR A 679 -4.34 -3.79 -13.04
C TYR A 679 -3.06 -4.64 -13.06
N GLN A 680 -3.10 -5.82 -12.46
CA GLN A 680 -1.99 -6.77 -12.46
C GLN A 680 -1.66 -7.26 -13.88
N LYS A 681 -2.68 -7.58 -14.68
CA LYS A 681 -2.55 -7.93 -16.11
C LYS A 681 -1.91 -6.79 -16.91
N ALA A 682 -2.31 -5.54 -16.65
CA ALA A 682 -1.71 -4.37 -17.29
C ALA A 682 -0.24 -4.19 -16.90
N GLY A 683 0.12 -4.39 -15.63
CA GLY A 683 1.51 -4.37 -15.16
C GLY A 683 2.39 -5.45 -15.82
N PHE A 684 1.83 -6.64 -16.05
CA PHE A 684 2.49 -7.72 -16.79
C PHE A 684 2.74 -7.37 -18.25
N MET A 685 1.71 -6.91 -18.94
CA MET A 685 1.78 -6.48 -20.34
C MET A 685 2.77 -5.32 -20.52
N ARG A 686 2.79 -4.38 -19.58
CA ARG A 686 3.81 -3.31 -19.54
C ARG A 686 5.21 -3.90 -19.47
N ARG A 687 5.46 -4.91 -18.63
CA ARG A 687 6.79 -5.54 -18.53
C ARG A 687 7.22 -6.14 -19.87
N ILE A 688 6.29 -6.74 -20.61
CA ILE A 688 6.54 -7.24 -21.96
C ILE A 688 6.94 -6.09 -22.89
N GLN A 689 6.15 -5.02 -22.97
CA GLN A 689 6.45 -3.87 -23.83
C GLN A 689 7.78 -3.18 -23.47
N ARG A 690 7.98 -2.90 -22.18
CA ARG A 690 9.14 -2.15 -21.68
C ARG A 690 10.47 -2.84 -21.94
N TYR A 691 10.51 -4.16 -21.85
CA TYR A 691 11.73 -4.94 -22.02
C TYR A 691 11.78 -5.69 -23.36
N GLY A 692 10.78 -5.53 -24.23
CA GLY A 692 10.70 -6.22 -25.51
C GLY A 692 10.70 -7.75 -25.35
N LEU A 693 9.92 -8.27 -24.40
CA LEU A 693 9.93 -9.70 -24.07
C LEU A 693 9.16 -10.51 -25.12
N ASP A 694 9.65 -11.73 -25.40
CA ASP A 694 8.95 -12.71 -26.23
C ASP A 694 7.63 -13.16 -25.58
N ASP A 695 6.61 -13.49 -26.38
CA ASP A 695 5.30 -13.93 -25.87
C ASP A 695 5.37 -15.17 -24.98
N ASN A 696 6.37 -16.04 -25.18
CA ASN A 696 6.56 -17.26 -24.42
C ASN A 696 7.58 -17.13 -23.28
N PHE A 697 8.00 -15.92 -22.89
CA PHE A 697 9.04 -15.76 -21.86
C PHE A 697 8.66 -16.40 -20.51
N THR A 698 7.38 -16.47 -20.16
CA THR A 698 6.91 -17.16 -18.94
C THR A 698 7.06 -18.68 -19.04
N GLU A 699 6.84 -19.26 -20.22
CA GLU A 699 7.12 -20.68 -20.48
C GLU A 699 8.62 -20.95 -20.41
N GLN A 700 9.44 -20.05 -20.96
CA GLN A 700 10.90 -20.12 -20.85
C GLN A 700 11.34 -20.07 -19.37
N GLN A 701 10.80 -19.12 -18.58
CA GLN A 701 11.05 -19.03 -17.14
C GLN A 701 10.61 -20.30 -16.40
N ALA A 702 9.42 -20.84 -16.70
CA ALA A 702 8.95 -22.08 -16.08
C ALA A 702 9.87 -23.27 -16.40
N ASN A 703 10.37 -23.36 -17.63
CA ASN A 703 11.34 -24.38 -18.03
C ASN A 703 12.69 -24.19 -17.33
N ILE A 704 13.17 -22.95 -17.19
CA ILE A 704 14.36 -22.64 -16.40
C ILE A 704 14.17 -23.11 -14.96
N ILE A 705 13.07 -22.72 -14.29
CA ILE A 705 12.82 -23.10 -12.89
C ILE A 705 12.76 -24.63 -12.74
N LYS A 706 12.11 -25.34 -13.67
CA LYS A 706 12.03 -26.81 -13.62
C LYS A 706 13.40 -27.47 -13.73
N ASN A 707 14.26 -26.98 -14.63
CA ASN A 707 15.50 -27.66 -15.01
C ASN A 707 16.75 -27.15 -14.28
N VAL A 708 16.71 -25.95 -13.69
CA VAL A 708 17.87 -25.36 -13.01
C VAL A 708 18.36 -26.25 -11.86
N THR A 709 19.67 -26.34 -11.73
CA THR A 709 20.36 -27.19 -10.74
C THR A 709 20.91 -26.36 -9.58
N THR A 710 21.21 -27.03 -8.46
CA THR A 710 21.92 -26.40 -7.34
C THR A 710 23.30 -25.90 -7.77
N ASP A 711 24.04 -26.67 -8.59
CA ASP A 711 25.38 -26.29 -9.05
C ASP A 711 25.38 -24.96 -9.82
N GLU A 712 24.44 -24.78 -10.76
CA GLU A 712 24.29 -23.54 -11.52
C GLU A 712 24.02 -22.33 -10.62
N LEU A 713 23.06 -22.46 -9.68
CA LEU A 713 22.72 -21.37 -8.76
C LEU A 713 23.82 -21.12 -7.74
N ASN A 714 24.55 -22.14 -7.31
CA ASN A 714 25.66 -22.03 -6.36
C ASN A 714 26.88 -21.34 -6.98
N LEU A 715 27.10 -21.48 -8.28
CA LEU A 715 28.09 -20.68 -9.01
C LEU A 715 27.71 -19.19 -9.01
N LEU A 716 26.42 -18.87 -9.19
CA LEU A 716 25.94 -17.49 -9.08
C LEU A 716 26.06 -16.95 -7.66
N ALA A 717 25.81 -17.76 -6.63
CA ALA A 717 26.03 -17.36 -5.25
C ALA A 717 27.50 -16.97 -5.01
N LYS A 718 28.46 -17.79 -5.48
CA LYS A 718 29.92 -17.52 -5.38
C LYS A 718 30.33 -16.20 -6.03
N ASP A 719 29.76 -15.90 -7.20
CA ASP A 719 30.02 -14.70 -8.00
C ASP A 719 29.34 -13.45 -7.43
N GLN A 720 28.04 -13.54 -7.14
CA GLN A 720 27.22 -12.37 -6.85
C GLN A 720 27.24 -11.96 -5.36
N LEU A 721 27.44 -12.90 -4.42
CA LEU A 721 27.27 -12.64 -2.98
C LEU A 721 28.59 -12.33 -2.24
N ASN A 722 29.59 -11.78 -2.92
CA ASN A 722 30.82 -11.36 -2.27
C ASN A 722 30.58 -10.12 -1.37
N ILE A 723 30.53 -10.33 -0.05
CA ILE A 723 30.30 -9.29 0.95
C ILE A 723 31.38 -8.19 0.95
N ASP A 724 32.61 -8.52 0.56
CA ASP A 724 33.72 -7.56 0.53
C ASP A 724 33.57 -6.53 -0.60
N GLN A 725 32.61 -6.74 -1.52
CA GLN A 725 32.21 -5.78 -2.56
C GLN A 725 30.96 -4.98 -2.18
N MET A 726 30.39 -5.21 -1.00
CA MET A 726 29.14 -4.59 -0.56
C MET A 726 29.42 -3.46 0.42
N VAL A 727 28.66 -2.37 0.28
CA VAL A 727 28.60 -1.32 1.30
C VAL A 727 27.59 -1.72 2.37
N ILE A 728 27.85 -1.35 3.62
CA ILE A 728 26.95 -1.57 4.76
C ILE A 728 26.49 -0.21 5.26
N LEU A 729 25.26 0.21 4.95
CA LEU A 729 24.67 1.43 5.47
C LEU A 729 23.83 1.13 6.72
N ILE A 730 24.01 1.96 7.75
CA ILE A 730 23.26 1.91 8.99
C ILE A 730 22.69 3.30 9.27
N VAL A 731 21.40 3.35 9.58
CA VAL A 731 20.76 4.53 10.18
C VAL A 731 20.34 4.17 11.59
N GLY A 732 20.88 4.86 12.59
CA GLY A 732 20.58 4.58 13.99
C GLY A 732 21.22 5.58 14.94
N ASP A 733 20.95 5.42 16.23
CA ASP A 733 21.48 6.27 17.29
C ASP A 733 22.99 5.98 17.47
N LYS A 734 23.84 6.84 16.91
CA LYS A 734 25.29 6.63 16.86
C LYS A 734 25.88 6.40 18.24
N GLU A 735 25.45 7.16 19.24
CA GLU A 735 25.97 7.08 20.61
C GLU A 735 25.77 5.68 21.21
N LYS A 736 24.68 5.00 20.84
CA LYS A 736 24.35 3.66 21.34
C LYS A 736 25.05 2.54 20.59
N ILE A 737 25.31 2.71 19.29
CA ILE A 737 25.71 1.60 18.42
C ILE A 737 27.17 1.64 17.98
N GLU A 738 27.81 2.81 17.90
CA GLU A 738 29.13 2.95 17.27
C GLU A 738 30.21 2.09 17.94
N THR A 739 30.23 2.03 19.27
CA THR A 739 31.23 1.25 20.02
C THR A 739 31.14 -0.24 19.69
N LYS A 740 29.92 -0.80 19.62
CA LYS A 740 29.72 -2.20 19.22
C LYS A 740 30.05 -2.41 17.74
N LEU A 741 29.74 -1.46 16.86
CA LEU A 741 30.06 -1.59 15.43
C LEU A 741 31.57 -1.70 15.19
N LYS A 742 32.40 -1.01 15.98
CA LYS A 742 33.88 -1.11 15.89
C LYS A 742 34.40 -2.52 16.14
N THR A 743 33.68 -3.35 16.91
CA THR A 743 34.10 -4.73 17.18
C THR A 743 33.95 -5.64 15.97
N LEU A 744 33.23 -5.22 14.92
CA LEU A 744 33.06 -6.00 13.68
C LEU A 744 34.30 -5.96 12.77
N GLY A 745 35.26 -5.07 13.03
CA GLY A 745 36.52 -4.99 12.26
C GLY A 745 36.39 -4.34 10.87
N TYR A 746 35.24 -3.76 10.54
CA TYR A 746 35.04 -2.98 9.32
C TYR A 746 35.39 -1.50 9.54
N PRO A 747 35.99 -0.81 8.55
CA PRO A 747 36.09 0.64 8.56
C PRO A 747 34.70 1.28 8.71
N ILE A 748 34.59 2.31 9.55
CA ILE A 748 33.35 3.07 9.78
C ILE A 748 33.54 4.49 9.27
N GLU A 749 32.67 4.92 8.35
CA GLU A 749 32.57 6.28 7.85
C GLU A 749 31.25 6.91 8.30
N ILE A 750 31.31 8.10 8.91
CA ILE A 750 30.10 8.87 9.21
C ILE A 750 29.60 9.50 7.92
N TYR A 751 28.39 9.13 7.50
CA TYR A 751 27.81 9.59 6.24
C TYR A 751 26.79 10.71 6.49
N LYS A 752 26.85 11.78 5.68
CA LYS A 752 25.93 12.91 5.74
C LYS A 752 25.17 13.02 4.43
N LEU A 753 23.85 13.08 4.52
CA LEU A 753 22.92 13.22 3.40
C LEU A 753 22.78 14.66 2.89
#